data_AF-A0A199VP42-F1
#
_entry.id   AF-A0A199VP42-F1
#
_cell.length_a   1.000
_cell.length_b   1.000
_cell.length_c   1.000
_cell.angle_alpha   90.00
_cell.angle_beta   90.00
_cell.angle_gamma   90.00
#
_symmetry.space_group_name_H-M   'P 1'
#
loop_
_entity.id
_entity.type
_entity.pdbx_description
1 polymer ?
#
loop_
_entity_poly.entity_id
_entity_poly.type
_entity_poly.pdbx_seq_one_letter_code
_entity_poly.pdbx_strand_id
1 'polypeptide(L)'
;MVARRFVVVHNDAEFPVDYDTDHGLEILKIQIFSLTSVPPDDQQILAEEGALVVDDSSDLEAVSEKLRLVPIEEGGGGGAEEASAPQSDEESALMVEKLRLVPIEEGGGGRRRHEEEASALQSDEELARMLQAEEEALFFQQFSADDNGEEFKRRVEPYVAQVLMYEDPTRQEAARKSVPIDELEEKALVSLAKEGNFHPSKDERDHAFLLQLLFWFKQSFRWVNSPPCDYCGRETSNIGMGSPLPSEIEFGGYRVELYRCISCSRVTRFPRYNDALKLLETRRGRCGEWANCFTLCCRSFGYEARLILDFTDHVWTECFSSSLGRWMHLDPCEGVYDNPLLYEKGWNKKLNYVIAIAKDGVYDVTKRYTRKWHEVLSRRTITTEAAAAAVLSSITKKCRSGFSSEVVSLLELRDRKEAEELEQAIYLQIDSSMPLPGRQSGAVEWRKARHELGSNESDSLSSSSCPVRICVDAHVTNIFNAFTLLLFHFRDNKVSKDRSIKILEALKGLLVNLKTTPFKNRSSFFDPTACQITEEMMPCIKQLLSAISLKEELKNDGKIFVTLSSDPVRTSLALPVALDVVDEIINNLKFHESPIENIGFPKTNRLYSGSVLASGEQLPVGIATSAFDGTQLYKWEEPNGAKGCWLIYRVLDKQMYELDSYDLKSANDVPERDPMEWWVNSPPCDYCGRETSNIGMGSPLPSEIEFGGYRVELYRCISCSRVTRFPRYNDALKLLETRRGRCGEWANCFTLYCRSFGYEARLILDFTDHVWTECFSSPLGRWMHLDPCEGVYDNPLLYEKGWNKKLNYVIAIAKDGVYDVTKRYTRKWHEVLSRRTITTEAAAAAVLSSITKKCRSGFSSEVVSLLELRDRKEAEELEQAIYLQIDSSMPLPGRQSGAVEWRKARHELGSNESDSLSSSSCPVRICVDAHVTNIYNAFTLLLFHFRDNKVSKDRSIKILEALKGLLVNLKTTPFKNRSSFFDPTACQITEEMMPCIKQLLSAISLKEELKNDGKIFVTLSSDPVRTSLALPVALDVVDEIINNLKFHESPIENIGFPKTNRLYSGSVLASGEQLPVGIATSAFDGTQLYKWEEPNGAKGCWLIYRVLDKQMYELDSYDLKSANDVPERDPMEWILEGSSDGGSSWEVLDRQSSQIFEKRFLRKTFKVQRRSACNAFRFRFLRVRDPNSNSRFQIGGIDLYAKSS
;
A
#
# COMPACT_ATOMS: atom_id res chain seq x y z
N MET A 1 -53.34 -18.26 -17.62
CA MET A 1 -54.01 -17.80 -18.85
C MET A 1 -55.13 -16.81 -18.58
N VAL A 2 -56.22 -17.23 -17.94
CA VAL A 2 -57.38 -16.37 -17.62
C VAL A 2 -57.24 -15.90 -16.17
N ALA A 3 -56.90 -14.62 -15.97
CA ALA A 3 -56.84 -14.06 -14.63
C ALA A 3 -58.26 -13.95 -14.03
N ARG A 4 -58.52 -14.68 -12.94
CA ARG A 4 -59.71 -14.50 -12.08
C ARG A 4 -59.36 -13.58 -10.93
N ARG A 5 -60.32 -12.79 -10.46
CA ARG A 5 -60.15 -11.90 -9.31
C ARG A 5 -60.88 -12.48 -8.11
N PHE A 6 -60.13 -12.91 -7.10
CA PHE A 6 -60.69 -13.30 -5.81
C PHE A 6 -60.74 -12.08 -4.86
N VAL A 7 -61.62 -12.14 -3.88
CA VAL A 7 -61.68 -11.22 -2.74
C VAL A 7 -61.54 -12.05 -1.48
N VAL A 8 -60.38 -11.93 -0.84
CA VAL A 8 -60.00 -12.69 0.36
C VAL A 8 -60.39 -11.90 1.60
N VAL A 9 -61.21 -12.49 2.45
CA VAL A 9 -61.76 -11.88 3.67
C VAL A 9 -61.04 -12.42 4.89
N HIS A 10 -60.40 -11.53 5.65
CA HIS A 10 -59.69 -11.87 6.89
C HIS A 10 -59.78 -10.72 7.90
N ASN A 11 -60.11 -11.02 9.16
CA ASN A 11 -60.30 -10.05 10.25
C ASN A 11 -61.18 -8.84 9.85
N ASP A 12 -62.35 -9.12 9.25
CA ASP A 12 -63.34 -8.15 8.75
C ASP A 12 -62.82 -7.14 7.69
N ALA A 13 -61.65 -7.39 7.10
CA ALA A 13 -61.12 -6.67 5.94
C ALA A 13 -61.17 -7.52 4.66
N GLU A 14 -61.39 -6.88 3.51
CA GLU A 14 -61.46 -7.51 2.19
C GLU A 14 -60.24 -7.14 1.34
N PHE A 15 -59.52 -8.15 0.82
CA PHE A 15 -58.30 -7.99 0.04
C PHE A 15 -58.51 -8.57 -1.38
N PRO A 16 -58.55 -7.73 -2.43
CA PRO A 16 -58.68 -8.23 -3.80
C PRO A 16 -57.35 -8.80 -4.32
N VAL A 17 -57.40 -10.01 -4.86
CA VAL A 17 -56.25 -10.75 -5.42
C VAL A 17 -56.55 -11.10 -6.87
N ASP A 18 -55.80 -10.53 -7.82
CA ASP A 18 -55.84 -10.93 -9.22
C ASP A 18 -54.93 -12.16 -9.41
N TYR A 19 -55.55 -13.31 -9.67
CA TYR A 19 -54.90 -14.62 -9.66
C TYR A 19 -55.01 -15.34 -11.01
N ASP A 20 -54.00 -16.14 -11.35
CA ASP A 20 -54.02 -16.97 -12.55
C ASP A 20 -54.16 -18.45 -12.16
N THR A 21 -55.26 -19.08 -12.57
CA THR A 21 -55.69 -20.41 -12.08
C THR A 21 -54.71 -21.53 -12.44
N ASP A 22 -53.93 -21.36 -13.51
CA ASP A 22 -52.87 -22.29 -13.94
C ASP A 22 -51.71 -22.45 -12.91
N HIS A 23 -51.58 -21.55 -11.92
CA HIS A 23 -50.46 -21.54 -10.98
C HIS A 23 -50.63 -22.44 -9.74
N GLY A 24 -51.78 -23.11 -9.57
CA GLY A 24 -52.05 -24.04 -8.45
C GLY A 24 -52.30 -23.36 -7.09
N LEU A 25 -52.75 -24.10 -6.08
CA LEU A 25 -53.21 -23.50 -4.81
C LEU A 25 -52.07 -22.90 -3.97
N GLU A 26 -50.87 -23.50 -3.97
CA GLU A 26 -49.74 -23.02 -3.17
C GLU A 26 -49.31 -21.58 -3.50
N ILE A 27 -49.32 -21.19 -4.78
CA ILE A 27 -48.97 -19.81 -5.17
C ILE A 27 -50.06 -18.82 -4.73
N LEU A 28 -51.33 -19.24 -4.64
CA LEU A 28 -52.41 -18.45 -4.04
C LEU A 28 -52.22 -18.30 -2.52
N LYS A 29 -51.86 -19.38 -1.80
CA LYS A 29 -51.55 -19.31 -0.35
C LYS A 29 -50.37 -18.35 -0.07
N ILE A 30 -49.30 -18.42 -0.86
CA ILE A 30 -48.14 -17.54 -0.72
C ILE A 30 -48.52 -16.06 -0.97
N GLN A 31 -49.38 -15.77 -1.95
CA GLN A 31 -49.91 -14.42 -2.14
C GLN A 31 -50.78 -13.97 -0.97
N ILE A 32 -51.64 -14.84 -0.44
CA ILE A 32 -52.48 -14.56 0.75
C ILE A 32 -51.62 -14.32 2.00
N PHE A 33 -50.51 -15.05 2.18
CA PHE A 33 -49.54 -14.80 3.27
C PHE A 33 -48.97 -13.38 3.18
N SER A 34 -48.60 -12.92 1.98
CA SER A 34 -48.07 -11.56 1.78
C SER A 34 -49.06 -10.43 2.11
N LEU A 35 -50.37 -10.73 2.19
CA LEU A 35 -51.43 -9.77 2.50
C LEU A 35 -52.00 -9.90 3.92
N THR A 36 -51.97 -11.11 4.50
CA THR A 36 -52.61 -11.42 5.80
C THR A 36 -51.62 -11.78 6.91
N SER A 37 -50.36 -12.09 6.57
CA SER A 37 -49.32 -12.59 7.47
C SER A 37 -49.62 -13.95 8.15
N VAL A 38 -50.61 -14.71 7.68
CA VAL A 38 -50.84 -16.11 8.09
C VAL A 38 -49.98 -17.05 7.23
N PRO A 39 -49.03 -17.82 7.80
CA PRO A 39 -48.14 -18.71 7.03
C PRO A 39 -48.91 -19.71 6.16
N PRO A 40 -48.44 -20.06 4.94
CA PRO A 40 -49.17 -20.93 4.01
C PRO A 40 -49.67 -22.26 4.60
N ASP A 41 -48.88 -22.88 5.48
CA ASP A 41 -49.23 -24.14 6.15
C ASP A 41 -50.37 -24.00 7.16
N ASP A 42 -50.56 -22.80 7.74
CA ASP A 42 -51.61 -22.46 8.71
C ASP A 42 -52.91 -21.95 8.04
N GLN A 43 -52.94 -21.81 6.71
CA GLN A 43 -54.06 -21.22 5.98
C GLN A 43 -55.16 -22.24 5.62
N GLN A 44 -56.32 -22.14 6.28
CA GLN A 44 -57.55 -22.77 5.79
C GLN A 44 -58.39 -21.77 4.99
N ILE A 45 -58.51 -22.01 3.68
CA ILE A 45 -59.26 -21.16 2.74
C ILE A 45 -60.64 -21.79 2.49
N LEU A 46 -61.70 -20.99 2.67
CA LEU A 46 -63.10 -21.39 2.49
C LEU A 46 -63.78 -20.57 1.38
N ALA A 47 -64.54 -21.20 0.50
CA ALA A 47 -65.41 -20.49 -0.45
C ALA A 47 -66.70 -20.03 0.26
N GLU A 48 -67.06 -18.74 0.15
CA GLU A 48 -68.15 -18.15 0.95
C GLU A 48 -69.54 -18.71 0.55
N GLU A 49 -69.77 -18.95 -0.74
CA GLU A 49 -70.94 -19.71 -1.21
C GLU A 49 -70.75 -21.22 -1.04
N GLY A 50 -71.09 -21.73 0.14
CA GLY A 50 -71.19 -23.17 0.44
C GLY A 50 -70.25 -23.67 1.54
N ALA A 51 -69.31 -22.84 2.01
CA ALA A 51 -68.35 -23.19 3.07
C ALA A 51 -67.50 -24.44 2.78
N LEU A 52 -67.24 -24.71 1.50
CA LEU A 52 -66.29 -25.74 1.06
C LEU A 52 -64.85 -25.25 1.29
N VAL A 53 -64.01 -26.15 1.79
CA VAL A 53 -62.56 -25.95 1.87
C VAL A 53 -61.99 -25.97 0.45
N VAL A 54 -61.09 -25.04 0.15
CA VAL A 54 -60.31 -25.02 -1.09
C VAL A 54 -59.00 -25.76 -0.83
N ASP A 55 -58.81 -26.89 -1.51
CA ASP A 55 -57.64 -27.77 -1.40
C ASP A 55 -57.00 -28.03 -2.78
N ASP A 56 -55.90 -28.80 -2.83
CA ASP A 56 -55.17 -29.08 -4.08
C ASP A 56 -55.95 -29.93 -5.10
N SER A 57 -57.13 -30.44 -4.74
CA SER A 57 -58.07 -31.13 -5.63
C SER A 57 -59.20 -30.22 -6.15
N SER A 58 -59.27 -28.98 -5.67
CA SER A 58 -60.35 -28.04 -5.93
C SER A 58 -60.12 -27.22 -7.21
N ASP A 59 -61.10 -27.23 -8.12
CA ASP A 59 -61.04 -26.48 -9.37
C ASP A 59 -61.22 -24.96 -9.14
N LEU A 60 -60.10 -24.23 -9.16
CA LEU A 60 -60.05 -22.78 -8.96
C LEU A 60 -60.75 -21.98 -10.07
N GLU A 61 -61.08 -22.55 -11.23
CA GLU A 61 -61.95 -21.89 -12.22
C GLU A 61 -63.43 -21.90 -11.78
N ALA A 62 -63.84 -22.88 -10.98
CA ALA A 62 -65.22 -23.07 -10.52
C ALA A 62 -65.51 -22.48 -9.11
N VAL A 63 -64.48 -22.20 -8.30
CA VAL A 63 -64.62 -21.64 -6.94
C VAL A 63 -65.25 -20.23 -6.94
N SER A 64 -66.04 -19.90 -5.91
CA SER A 64 -66.68 -18.57 -5.77
C SER A 64 -65.65 -17.44 -5.61
N GLU A 65 -65.98 -16.24 -6.08
CA GLU A 65 -65.04 -15.10 -6.10
C GLU A 65 -64.73 -14.55 -4.70
N LYS A 66 -65.54 -14.87 -3.69
CA LYS A 66 -65.24 -14.58 -2.28
C LYS A 66 -64.67 -15.78 -1.54
N LEU A 67 -63.49 -15.58 -0.98
CA LEU A 67 -62.76 -16.53 -0.16
C LEU A 67 -62.64 -15.98 1.27
N ARG A 68 -62.79 -16.83 2.29
CA ARG A 68 -62.52 -16.49 3.70
C ARG A 68 -61.31 -17.25 4.18
N LEU A 69 -60.40 -16.57 4.88
CA LEU A 69 -59.23 -17.17 5.50
C LEU A 69 -59.44 -17.40 7.00
N VAL A 70 -59.26 -18.64 7.44
CA VAL A 70 -59.38 -19.10 8.83
C VAL A 70 -58.04 -19.74 9.26
N PRO A 71 -57.51 -19.46 10.47
CA PRO A 71 -56.32 -20.13 10.98
C PRO A 71 -56.64 -21.56 11.45
N ILE A 72 -55.67 -22.47 11.32
CA ILE A 72 -55.77 -23.85 11.80
C ILE A 72 -55.37 -23.89 13.29
N GLU A 73 -56.27 -24.34 14.18
CA GLU A 73 -55.94 -24.58 15.60
C GLU A 73 -55.44 -26.01 15.81
N GLU A 74 -54.18 -26.17 16.22
CA GLU A 74 -53.64 -27.49 16.62
C GLU A 74 -54.19 -27.96 17.98
N GLY A 75 -54.73 -29.19 18.04
CA GLY A 75 -55.03 -29.80 19.34
C GLY A 75 -55.75 -31.16 19.30
N GLY A 76 -55.02 -32.26 19.53
CA GLY A 76 -55.62 -33.55 19.89
C GLY A 76 -54.79 -34.78 19.47
N GLY A 77 -54.08 -35.41 20.41
CA GLY A 77 -53.30 -36.63 20.15
C GLY A 77 -53.84 -37.88 20.86
N GLY A 78 -53.38 -39.07 20.46
CA GLY A 78 -53.64 -40.31 21.22
C GLY A 78 -53.31 -41.67 20.55
N GLY A 79 -52.18 -42.27 20.95
CA GLY A 79 -52.15 -43.66 21.46
C GLY A 79 -51.95 -44.88 20.53
N ALA A 80 -50.91 -45.67 20.88
CA ALA A 80 -50.81 -47.15 20.88
C ALA A 80 -50.44 -47.98 19.61
N GLU A 81 -49.41 -48.83 19.78
CA GLU A 81 -49.26 -50.27 19.38
C GLU A 81 -49.44 -50.72 17.89
N GLU A 82 -48.71 -51.68 17.31
CA GLU A 82 -47.63 -52.59 17.77
C GLU A 82 -46.73 -53.12 16.61
N ALA A 83 -45.50 -53.56 16.95
CA ALA A 83 -44.60 -54.55 16.31
C ALA A 83 -44.56 -54.82 14.77
N SER A 84 -43.40 -54.58 14.13
CA SER A 84 -42.43 -55.61 13.64
C SER A 84 -41.32 -55.04 12.71
N ALA A 85 -40.23 -55.81 12.47
CA ALA A 85 -39.00 -55.40 11.78
C ALA A 85 -38.41 -56.59 10.96
N PRO A 86 -37.24 -56.53 10.27
CA PRO A 86 -36.29 -55.41 10.05
C PRO A 86 -35.75 -55.24 8.59
N GLN A 87 -35.03 -54.14 8.28
CA GLN A 87 -33.65 -54.13 7.69
C GLN A 87 -33.14 -52.74 7.25
N SER A 88 -31.81 -52.65 7.10
CA SER A 88 -30.97 -51.67 6.36
C SER A 88 -30.90 -50.19 6.79
N ASP A 89 -29.64 -49.82 7.09
CA ASP A 89 -28.94 -48.55 6.83
C ASP A 89 -29.08 -47.36 7.80
N GLU A 90 -27.99 -46.58 7.91
CA GLU A 90 -27.61 -45.79 9.09
C GLU A 90 -27.39 -44.29 8.80
N GLU A 91 -27.24 -43.50 9.88
CA GLU A 91 -26.59 -42.17 9.96
C GLU A 91 -26.97 -41.06 8.95
N SER A 92 -27.94 -40.22 9.31
CA SER A 92 -28.01 -38.79 8.91
C SER A 92 -28.88 -37.94 9.85
N ALA A 93 -28.61 -37.97 11.16
CA ALA A 93 -29.44 -37.26 12.16
C ALA A 93 -28.73 -36.87 13.47
N LEU A 94 -27.58 -36.17 13.42
CA LEU A 94 -26.91 -35.67 14.65
C LEU A 94 -26.15 -34.34 14.49
N MET A 95 -26.69 -33.35 13.77
CA MET A 95 -25.96 -32.10 13.49
C MET A 95 -26.75 -30.78 13.62
N VAL A 96 -27.87 -30.77 14.35
CA VAL A 96 -28.66 -29.53 14.59
C VAL A 96 -28.72 -29.11 16.07
N GLU A 97 -28.62 -30.05 17.03
CA GLU A 97 -28.90 -29.79 18.46
C GLU A 97 -27.67 -29.38 19.29
N LYS A 98 -26.76 -28.56 18.73
CA LYS A 98 -25.52 -28.15 19.44
C LYS A 98 -25.25 -26.64 19.52
N LEU A 99 -26.19 -25.81 19.09
CA LEU A 99 -26.07 -24.33 19.08
C LEU A 99 -27.04 -23.60 20.04
N ARG A 100 -27.67 -24.30 20.99
CA ARG A 100 -28.51 -23.67 22.04
C ARG A 100 -27.87 -23.72 23.42
N LEU A 101 -27.20 -22.61 23.75
CA LEU A 101 -26.85 -22.03 25.06
C LEU A 101 -26.97 -22.90 26.33
N VAL A 102 -25.86 -23.01 27.06
CA VAL A 102 -25.84 -23.40 28.49
C VAL A 102 -26.03 -22.13 29.36
N PRO A 103 -26.95 -22.10 30.33
CA PRO A 103 -27.11 -20.97 31.25
C PRO A 103 -26.06 -20.99 32.38
N ILE A 104 -25.59 -19.81 32.79
CA ILE A 104 -24.80 -19.59 34.02
C ILE A 104 -25.40 -18.39 34.77
N GLU A 105 -25.45 -18.48 36.09
CA GLU A 105 -26.19 -17.57 36.99
C GLU A 105 -25.46 -16.23 37.26
N GLU A 106 -26.17 -15.28 37.90
CA GLU A 106 -25.78 -13.87 37.99
C GLU A 106 -24.54 -13.60 38.87
N GLY A 107 -23.62 -12.74 38.38
CA GLY A 107 -22.30 -12.49 39.00
C GLY A 107 -21.78 -11.05 39.04
N GLY A 108 -22.62 -10.04 38.77
CA GLY A 108 -22.40 -8.64 39.19
C GLY A 108 -21.17 -7.85 38.69
N GLY A 109 -21.32 -7.11 37.59
CA GLY A 109 -20.68 -5.78 37.41
C GLY A 109 -19.69 -5.60 36.25
N GLY A 110 -20.11 -4.97 35.15
CA GLY A 110 -19.22 -4.63 34.03
C GLY A 110 -19.89 -4.18 32.73
N ARG A 111 -20.95 -3.37 32.78
CA ARG A 111 -21.85 -3.13 31.62
C ARG A 111 -21.27 -2.17 30.57
N ARG A 112 -20.58 -2.71 29.55
CA ARG A 112 -20.44 -2.19 28.15
C ARG A 112 -19.48 -3.09 27.32
N ARG A 113 -19.99 -4.16 26.71
CA ARG A 113 -19.26 -4.96 25.68
C ARG A 113 -20.05 -6.05 24.91
N HIS A 114 -21.35 -6.23 25.15
CA HIS A 114 -22.12 -7.40 24.64
C HIS A 114 -23.23 -7.08 23.64
N GLU A 115 -23.15 -5.94 22.94
CA GLU A 115 -24.14 -5.55 21.91
C GLU A 115 -23.59 -5.67 20.46
N GLU A 116 -22.32 -6.07 20.29
CA GLU A 116 -21.64 -6.11 18.98
C GLU A 116 -21.51 -7.55 18.39
N GLU A 117 -21.52 -8.60 19.22
CA GLU A 117 -21.26 -9.99 18.77
C GLU A 117 -22.45 -10.65 18.03
N ALA A 118 -23.65 -10.09 18.12
CA ALA A 118 -24.86 -10.67 17.53
C ALA A 118 -25.11 -10.33 16.04
N SER A 119 -24.22 -9.54 15.41
CA SER A 119 -24.46 -8.93 14.09
C SER A 119 -23.79 -9.65 12.90
N ALA A 120 -23.07 -10.76 13.13
CA ALA A 120 -22.04 -11.25 12.20
C ALA A 120 -22.36 -12.58 11.47
N LEU A 121 -23.63 -13.00 11.42
CA LEU A 121 -24.07 -14.20 10.70
C LEU A 121 -24.38 -13.90 9.22
N GLN A 122 -24.16 -14.88 8.34
CA GLN A 122 -24.66 -14.83 6.95
C GLN A 122 -26.19 -15.00 6.92
N SER A 123 -26.83 -14.71 5.78
CA SER A 123 -28.26 -15.02 5.64
C SER A 123 -28.49 -16.53 5.56
N ASP A 124 -29.59 -17.01 6.13
CA ASP A 124 -29.90 -18.45 6.18
C ASP A 124 -29.95 -19.09 4.78
N GLU A 125 -30.38 -18.33 3.77
CA GLU A 125 -30.42 -18.75 2.37
C GLU A 125 -29.02 -18.87 1.71
N GLU A 126 -28.06 -18.02 2.09
CA GLU A 126 -26.68 -18.13 1.61
C GLU A 126 -25.94 -19.26 2.33
N LEU A 127 -26.16 -19.41 3.64
CA LEU A 127 -25.61 -20.50 4.45
C LEU A 127 -26.12 -21.86 3.97
N ALA A 128 -27.43 -22.01 3.71
CA ALA A 128 -28.01 -23.24 3.16
C ALA A 128 -27.41 -23.61 1.80
N ARG A 129 -27.23 -22.63 0.90
CA ARG A 129 -26.57 -22.84 -0.40
C ARG A 129 -25.09 -23.24 -0.27
N MET A 130 -24.37 -22.74 0.74
CA MET A 130 -23.00 -23.17 1.03
C MET A 130 -22.94 -24.60 1.56
N LEU A 131 -23.83 -24.97 2.49
CA LEU A 131 -23.87 -26.33 3.06
C LEU A 131 -24.23 -27.38 2.00
N GLN A 132 -25.24 -27.12 1.16
CA GLN A 132 -25.57 -28.02 0.04
C GLN A 132 -24.37 -28.23 -0.90
N ALA A 133 -23.63 -27.16 -1.22
CA ALA A 133 -22.44 -27.26 -2.06
C ALA A 133 -21.28 -28.05 -1.41
N GLU A 134 -21.23 -28.13 -0.07
CA GLU A 134 -20.27 -28.97 0.67
C GLU A 134 -20.69 -30.45 0.66
N GLU A 135 -21.97 -30.74 0.84
CA GLU A 135 -22.52 -32.11 0.71
C GLU A 135 -22.33 -32.67 -0.71
N GLU A 136 -22.65 -31.88 -1.75
CA GLU A 136 -22.43 -32.26 -3.16
C GLU A 136 -20.94 -32.49 -3.47
N ALA A 137 -20.04 -31.67 -2.92
CA ALA A 137 -18.59 -31.84 -3.08
C ALA A 137 -18.07 -33.09 -2.38
N LEU A 138 -18.50 -33.38 -1.15
CA LEU A 138 -18.13 -34.58 -0.40
C LEU A 138 -18.64 -35.85 -1.08
N PHE A 139 -19.88 -35.84 -1.58
CA PHE A 139 -20.44 -36.93 -2.37
C PHE A 139 -19.61 -37.18 -3.63
N PHE A 140 -19.24 -36.13 -4.37
CA PHE A 140 -18.42 -36.27 -5.58
C PHE A 140 -16.99 -36.78 -5.31
N GLN A 141 -16.38 -36.47 -4.16
CA GLN A 141 -15.08 -37.02 -3.77
C GLN A 141 -15.11 -38.56 -3.70
N GLN A 142 -16.19 -39.17 -3.18
CA GLN A 142 -16.30 -40.63 -2.99
C GLN A 142 -16.21 -41.43 -4.29
N PHE A 143 -16.57 -40.83 -5.43
CA PHE A 143 -16.47 -41.45 -6.76
C PHE A 143 -15.19 -41.09 -7.53
N SER A 144 -14.39 -40.15 -7.02
CA SER A 144 -13.35 -39.45 -7.79
C SER A 144 -11.93 -39.57 -7.21
N ALA A 145 -11.79 -39.79 -5.91
CA ALA A 145 -10.51 -39.77 -5.20
C ALA A 145 -9.99 -41.19 -4.87
N ASP A 146 -8.66 -41.31 -4.70
CA ASP A 146 -8.04 -42.56 -4.24
C ASP A 146 -8.04 -42.61 -2.70
N ASP A 147 -8.72 -43.60 -2.12
CA ASP A 147 -8.97 -43.71 -0.68
C ASP A 147 -7.75 -44.21 0.12
N ASN A 148 -6.66 -44.63 -0.54
CA ASN A 148 -5.46 -45.12 0.17
C ASN A 148 -4.55 -44.00 0.75
N GLY A 149 -4.72 -42.74 0.33
CA GLY A 149 -3.97 -41.59 0.85
C GLY A 149 -2.46 -41.55 0.57
N GLU A 150 -1.87 -42.50 -0.16
CA GLU A 150 -0.41 -42.60 -0.32
C GLU A 150 0.21 -41.49 -1.18
N GLU A 151 -0.52 -40.88 -2.12
CA GLU A 151 0.01 -39.67 -2.78
C GLU A 151 0.04 -38.47 -1.83
N PHE A 152 -1.02 -38.25 -1.06
CA PHE A 152 -1.10 -37.16 -0.08
C PHE A 152 0.02 -37.31 0.96
N LYS A 153 0.18 -38.51 1.52
CA LYS A 153 1.27 -38.89 2.43
C LYS A 153 2.66 -38.59 1.83
N ARG A 154 2.90 -38.99 0.58
CA ARG A 154 4.18 -38.76 -0.14
C ARG A 154 4.54 -37.29 -0.33
N ARG A 155 3.54 -36.39 -0.35
CA ARG A 155 3.75 -34.92 -0.42
C ARG A 155 4.09 -34.30 0.94
N VAL A 156 3.55 -34.83 2.04
CA VAL A 156 3.73 -34.29 3.41
C VAL A 156 4.96 -34.87 4.14
N GLU A 157 5.11 -36.21 4.14
CA GLU A 157 6.07 -36.93 4.99
C GLU A 157 7.55 -36.47 4.82
N PRO A 158 8.05 -36.09 3.62
CA PRO A 158 9.43 -35.59 3.46
C PRO A 158 9.76 -34.30 4.24
N TYR A 159 8.78 -33.41 4.44
CA TYR A 159 9.00 -32.14 5.12
C TYR A 159 9.12 -32.29 6.65
N VAL A 160 8.61 -33.39 7.23
CA VAL A 160 8.81 -33.70 8.66
C VAL A 160 10.31 -33.84 8.97
N ALA A 161 11.06 -34.52 8.10
CA ALA A 161 12.51 -34.64 8.23
C ALA A 161 13.23 -33.28 8.11
N GLN A 162 12.76 -32.40 7.23
CA GLN A 162 13.30 -31.04 7.09
C GLN A 162 13.05 -30.20 8.36
N VAL A 163 11.84 -30.22 8.91
CA VAL A 163 11.49 -29.44 10.11
C VAL A 163 12.27 -29.90 11.34
N LEU A 164 12.57 -31.20 11.46
CA LEU A 164 13.43 -31.72 12.52
C LEU A 164 14.88 -31.20 12.43
N MET A 165 15.36 -30.76 11.26
CA MET A 165 16.68 -30.09 11.15
C MET A 165 16.73 -28.74 11.87
N TYR A 166 15.59 -28.10 12.14
CA TYR A 166 15.53 -26.82 12.86
C TYR A 166 15.74 -26.98 14.37
N GLU A 167 15.64 -28.19 14.91
CA GLU A 167 15.95 -28.51 16.30
C GLU A 167 17.46 -28.77 16.54
N ASP A 168 18.29 -28.79 15.49
CA ASP A 168 19.75 -28.99 15.62
C ASP A 168 20.43 -27.79 16.30
N PRO A 169 21.14 -27.98 17.44
CA PRO A 169 21.78 -26.88 18.16
C PRO A 169 22.85 -26.13 17.37
N THR A 170 23.54 -26.80 16.44
CA THR A 170 24.61 -26.20 15.62
C THR A 170 24.02 -25.24 14.59
N ARG A 171 22.93 -25.64 13.93
CA ARG A 171 22.18 -24.81 12.98
C ARG A 171 21.54 -23.62 13.65
N GLN A 172 20.94 -23.81 14.82
CA GLN A 172 20.39 -22.71 15.62
C GLN A 172 21.49 -21.73 16.06
N GLU A 173 22.66 -22.22 16.46
CA GLU A 173 23.77 -21.35 16.88
C GLU A 173 24.38 -20.58 15.70
N ALA A 174 24.45 -21.19 14.51
CA ALA A 174 24.81 -20.48 13.28
C ALA A 174 23.76 -19.41 12.91
N ALA A 175 22.46 -19.71 13.06
CA ALA A 175 21.38 -18.77 12.80
C ALA A 175 21.48 -17.54 13.71
N ARG A 176 21.59 -17.74 15.04
CA ARG A 176 21.81 -16.65 16.01
C ARG A 176 23.02 -15.79 15.67
N LYS A 177 24.17 -16.40 15.33
CA LYS A 177 25.39 -15.67 14.91
C LYS A 177 25.25 -14.91 13.58
N SER A 178 24.30 -15.29 12.72
CA SER A 178 24.08 -14.65 11.40
C SER A 178 23.27 -13.36 11.47
N VAL A 179 22.47 -13.22 12.55
CA VAL A 179 21.54 -12.13 12.83
C VAL A 179 22.28 -11.03 13.62
N PRO A 180 22.09 -9.74 13.31
CA PRO A 180 22.65 -8.66 14.12
C PRO A 180 21.78 -8.47 15.37
N ILE A 181 21.90 -9.38 16.34
CA ILE A 181 21.00 -9.47 17.51
C ILE A 181 20.89 -8.12 18.22
N ASP A 182 22.01 -7.45 18.54
CA ASP A 182 21.97 -6.13 19.19
C ASP A 182 21.26 -5.06 18.36
N GLU A 183 21.31 -5.11 17.02
CA GLU A 183 20.61 -4.16 16.14
C GLU A 183 19.10 -4.44 16.09
N LEU A 184 18.70 -5.71 16.09
CA LEU A 184 17.28 -6.09 16.07
C LEU A 184 16.64 -5.94 17.45
N GLU A 185 17.40 -6.17 18.51
CA GLU A 185 17.01 -5.89 19.89
C GLU A 185 16.92 -4.38 20.14
N GLU A 186 17.88 -3.58 19.65
CA GLU A 186 17.78 -2.11 19.63
C GLU A 186 16.48 -1.69 18.92
N LYS A 187 16.22 -2.19 17.70
CA LYS A 187 14.98 -1.88 16.95
C LYS A 187 13.70 -2.35 17.63
N ALA A 188 13.69 -3.53 18.25
CA ALA A 188 12.50 -4.09 18.90
C ALA A 188 12.16 -3.35 20.19
N LEU A 189 13.17 -3.10 21.04
CA LEU A 189 13.01 -2.30 22.26
C LEU A 189 12.69 -0.84 21.93
N VAL A 190 13.29 -0.28 20.86
CA VAL A 190 12.87 1.02 20.32
C VAL A 190 11.40 0.99 19.89
N SER A 191 10.94 -0.01 19.13
CA SER A 191 9.54 -0.12 18.69
C SER A 191 8.56 -0.14 19.87
N LEU A 192 8.86 -0.91 20.92
CA LEU A 192 8.05 -0.98 22.13
C LEU A 192 8.12 0.32 22.96
N ALA A 193 9.30 0.91 23.11
CA ALA A 193 9.50 2.16 23.86
C ALA A 193 8.79 3.36 23.21
N LYS A 194 8.78 3.42 21.87
CA LYS A 194 7.99 4.39 21.09
C LYS A 194 6.52 4.31 21.46
N GLU A 195 6.00 3.08 21.57
CA GLU A 195 4.64 2.73 21.97
C GLU A 195 4.40 2.82 23.49
N GLY A 196 5.28 3.48 24.24
CA GLY A 196 5.16 3.72 25.68
C GLY A 196 5.80 2.65 26.56
N ASN A 197 6.15 1.49 26.01
CA ASN A 197 6.58 0.34 26.79
C ASN A 197 8.12 0.25 26.89
N PHE A 198 8.68 0.95 27.89
CA PHE A 198 10.10 0.88 28.26
C PHE A 198 10.46 -0.32 29.15
N HIS A 199 9.47 -1.00 29.74
CA HIS A 199 9.67 -2.14 30.62
C HIS A 199 8.85 -3.37 30.16
N PRO A 200 8.96 -3.77 28.88
CA PRO A 200 8.09 -4.78 28.32
C PRO A 200 8.28 -6.15 28.96
N SER A 201 7.18 -6.89 29.04
CA SER A 201 7.18 -8.30 29.43
C SER A 201 8.07 -9.13 28.51
N LYS A 202 8.28 -10.41 28.87
CA LYS A 202 9.05 -11.31 28.01
C LYS A 202 8.32 -11.52 26.67
N ASP A 203 7.01 -11.81 26.71
CA ASP A 203 6.24 -12.15 25.52
C ASP A 203 6.06 -10.96 24.56
N GLU A 204 5.96 -9.73 25.06
CA GLU A 204 5.97 -8.51 24.23
C GLU A 204 7.32 -8.29 23.53
N ARG A 205 8.44 -8.50 24.24
CA ARG A 205 9.80 -8.41 23.65
C ARG A 205 10.01 -9.48 22.60
N ASP A 206 9.65 -10.72 22.93
CA ASP A 206 9.78 -11.85 22.02
C ASP A 206 8.89 -11.62 20.78
N HIS A 207 7.66 -11.12 20.93
CA HIS A 207 6.81 -10.75 19.80
C HIS A 207 7.41 -9.62 18.94
N ALA A 208 7.85 -8.51 19.54
CA ALA A 208 8.45 -7.40 18.81
C ALA A 208 9.76 -7.79 18.09
N PHE A 209 10.59 -8.64 18.72
CA PHE A 209 11.81 -9.16 18.11
C PHE A 209 11.50 -10.09 16.93
N LEU A 210 10.45 -10.92 17.01
CA LEU A 210 10.00 -11.77 15.90
C LEU A 210 9.60 -10.95 14.67
N LEU A 211 8.93 -9.81 14.88
CA LEU A 211 8.60 -8.88 13.80
C LEU A 211 9.86 -8.20 13.23
N GLN A 212 10.79 -7.71 14.07
CA GLN A 212 12.06 -7.15 13.57
C GLN A 212 12.91 -8.19 12.83
N LEU A 213 12.87 -9.47 13.26
CA LEU A 213 13.52 -10.59 12.60
C LEU A 213 12.92 -10.86 11.21
N LEU A 214 11.58 -10.81 11.07
CA LEU A 214 10.88 -10.91 9.78
C LEU A 214 11.35 -9.81 8.81
N PHE A 215 11.32 -8.55 9.24
CA PHE A 215 11.68 -7.42 8.39
C PHE A 215 13.18 -7.37 8.06
N TRP A 216 14.04 -7.73 9.02
CA TRP A 216 15.48 -7.90 8.76
C TRP A 216 15.75 -9.05 7.78
N PHE A 217 15.06 -10.19 7.91
CA PHE A 217 15.23 -11.32 7.00
C PHE A 217 14.87 -10.90 5.56
N LYS A 218 13.75 -10.18 5.41
CA LYS A 218 13.30 -9.59 4.14
C LYS A 218 14.28 -8.58 3.51
N GLN A 219 15.13 -7.92 4.31
CA GLN A 219 16.17 -6.99 3.84
C GLN A 219 17.55 -7.65 3.62
N SER A 220 17.85 -8.72 4.37
CA SER A 220 19.17 -9.37 4.38
C SER A 220 19.27 -10.60 3.48
N PHE A 221 18.16 -11.27 3.21
CA PHE A 221 18.05 -12.40 2.30
C PHE A 221 17.62 -11.93 0.90
N ARG A 222 18.19 -12.51 -0.17
CA ARG A 222 18.01 -12.03 -1.54
C ARG A 222 17.13 -12.97 -2.36
N TRP A 223 16.18 -12.40 -3.09
CA TRP A 223 15.36 -13.19 -4.02
C TRP A 223 16.15 -13.51 -5.28
N VAL A 224 16.15 -14.76 -5.73
CA VAL A 224 16.91 -15.22 -6.91
C VAL A 224 15.97 -15.76 -7.97
N ASN A 225 15.70 -14.95 -9.00
CA ASN A 225 15.14 -15.44 -10.25
C ASN A 225 16.23 -16.12 -11.09
N SER A 226 17.34 -15.40 -11.32
CA SER A 226 18.63 -15.90 -11.82
C SER A 226 19.76 -15.37 -10.95
N PRO A 227 20.85 -16.12 -10.68
CA PRO A 227 22.03 -15.60 -10.01
C PRO A 227 22.83 -14.65 -10.94
N PRO A 228 23.55 -13.66 -10.40
CA PRO A 228 24.61 -12.98 -11.16
C PRO A 228 25.78 -13.94 -11.40
N CYS A 229 26.59 -13.67 -12.42
CA CYS A 229 27.76 -14.47 -12.75
C CYS A 229 28.86 -14.35 -11.68
N ASP A 230 29.29 -15.48 -11.13
CA ASP A 230 30.32 -15.55 -10.08
C ASP A 230 31.69 -14.98 -10.53
N TYR A 231 31.92 -14.87 -11.84
CA TYR A 231 33.19 -14.40 -12.43
C TYR A 231 33.20 -12.92 -12.84
N CYS A 232 32.05 -12.27 -13.03
CA CYS A 232 32.01 -10.89 -13.52
C CYS A 232 30.78 -10.07 -13.09
N GLY A 233 29.94 -10.57 -12.17
CA GLY A 233 28.80 -9.86 -11.58
C GLY A 233 27.60 -9.60 -12.49
N ARG A 234 27.75 -9.73 -13.81
CA ARG A 234 26.70 -9.51 -14.82
C ARG A 234 25.69 -10.64 -14.89
N GLU A 235 24.56 -10.38 -15.53
CA GLU A 235 23.42 -11.29 -15.66
C GLU A 235 23.76 -12.66 -16.31
N THR A 236 22.93 -13.64 -15.99
CA THR A 236 23.03 -15.02 -16.50
C THR A 236 21.68 -15.53 -17.00
N SER A 237 21.71 -16.40 -18.00
CA SER A 237 20.55 -17.16 -18.47
C SER A 237 20.60 -18.59 -17.93
N ASN A 238 19.45 -19.13 -17.52
CA ASN A 238 19.35 -20.54 -17.14
C ASN A 238 19.64 -21.43 -18.37
N ILE A 239 20.47 -22.45 -18.18
CA ILE A 239 20.86 -23.46 -19.18
C ILE A 239 20.59 -24.88 -18.67
N GLY A 240 19.51 -25.04 -17.90
CA GLY A 240 18.97 -26.32 -17.49
C GLY A 240 19.45 -26.78 -16.12
N MET A 241 19.36 -28.09 -15.90
CA MET A 241 19.79 -28.73 -14.65
C MET A 241 21.16 -29.38 -14.84
N GLY A 242 22.02 -29.24 -13.83
CA GLY A 242 23.31 -29.91 -13.76
C GLY A 242 23.25 -31.13 -12.85
N SER A 243 24.12 -32.12 -13.09
CA SER A 243 24.41 -33.15 -12.10
C SER A 243 24.94 -32.49 -10.82
N PRO A 244 24.35 -32.76 -9.64
CA PRO A 244 24.82 -32.18 -8.38
C PRO A 244 26.21 -32.74 -8.03
N LEU A 245 27.10 -31.88 -7.56
CA LEU A 245 28.43 -32.24 -7.08
C LEU A 245 28.34 -32.82 -5.67
N PRO A 246 29.31 -33.64 -5.21
CA PRO A 246 29.29 -34.18 -3.84
C PRO A 246 29.15 -33.09 -2.75
N SER A 247 29.85 -31.97 -2.92
CA SER A 247 29.78 -30.79 -2.03
C SER A 247 28.50 -29.95 -2.17
N GLU A 248 27.62 -30.27 -3.12
CA GLU A 248 26.29 -29.68 -3.26
C GLU A 248 25.23 -30.62 -2.64
N ILE A 249 25.37 -31.93 -2.86
CA ILE A 249 24.57 -33.00 -2.24
C ILE A 249 24.67 -32.95 -0.71
N GLU A 250 25.87 -32.70 -0.16
CA GLU A 250 26.15 -32.57 1.27
C GLU A 250 25.20 -31.63 2.01
N PHE A 251 24.78 -30.53 1.37
CA PHE A 251 23.86 -29.52 1.92
C PHE A 251 22.43 -29.65 1.37
N GLY A 252 22.06 -30.85 0.91
CA GLY A 252 20.74 -31.15 0.33
C GLY A 252 20.49 -30.49 -1.03
N GLY A 253 21.53 -30.03 -1.73
CA GLY A 253 21.46 -29.37 -3.04
C GLY A 253 21.23 -30.33 -4.21
N TYR A 254 20.31 -31.29 -4.07
CA TYR A 254 20.04 -32.35 -5.07
C TYR A 254 19.59 -31.81 -6.43
N ARG A 255 18.93 -30.64 -6.45
CA ARG A 255 18.50 -29.95 -7.67
C ARG A 255 19.44 -28.76 -7.91
N VAL A 256 20.30 -28.84 -8.94
CA VAL A 256 21.22 -27.75 -9.31
C VAL A 256 20.82 -27.12 -10.63
N GLU A 257 20.39 -25.87 -10.59
CA GLU A 257 20.12 -25.06 -11.77
C GLU A 257 21.45 -24.50 -12.30
N LEU A 258 21.72 -24.65 -13.60
CA LEU A 258 22.92 -24.14 -14.27
C LEU A 258 22.61 -22.84 -14.99
N TYR A 259 23.57 -21.91 -14.97
CA TYR A 259 23.39 -20.56 -15.48
C TYR A 259 24.61 -20.10 -16.29
N ARG A 260 24.43 -19.67 -17.54
CA ARG A 260 25.52 -19.16 -18.39
C ARG A 260 25.56 -17.64 -18.33
N CYS A 261 26.74 -17.07 -18.09
CA CYS A 261 26.94 -15.63 -18.15
C CYS A 261 26.84 -15.12 -19.59
N ILE A 262 26.05 -14.06 -19.78
CA ILE A 262 25.78 -13.48 -21.10
C ILE A 262 27.03 -12.74 -21.63
N SER A 263 27.84 -12.11 -20.76
CA SER A 263 29.05 -11.38 -21.20
C SER A 263 30.35 -12.19 -21.23
N CYS A 264 30.60 -13.09 -20.28
CA CYS A 264 31.88 -13.84 -20.22
C CYS A 264 31.76 -15.33 -20.60
N SER A 265 30.56 -15.79 -20.98
CA SER A 265 30.23 -17.17 -21.41
C SER A 265 30.51 -18.31 -20.41
N ARG A 266 31.14 -18.04 -19.26
CA ARG A 266 31.37 -18.98 -18.15
C ARG A 266 30.05 -19.41 -17.52
N VAL A 267 30.07 -20.56 -16.85
CA VAL A 267 28.90 -21.15 -16.18
C VAL A 267 28.98 -20.95 -14.67
N THR A 268 27.89 -20.44 -14.11
CA THR A 268 27.55 -20.29 -12.70
C THR A 268 26.61 -21.45 -12.30
N ARG A 269 26.68 -21.89 -11.04
CA ARG A 269 25.84 -22.96 -10.49
C ARG A 269 24.91 -22.41 -9.40
N PHE A 270 23.67 -22.87 -9.38
CA PHE A 270 22.68 -22.50 -8.38
C PHE A 270 22.00 -23.76 -7.80
N PRO A 271 22.61 -24.42 -6.80
CA PRO A 271 21.98 -25.47 -6.03
C PRO A 271 20.79 -24.93 -5.22
N ARG A 272 19.68 -25.64 -5.30
CA ARG A 272 18.50 -25.46 -4.45
C ARG A 272 18.74 -26.21 -3.14
N TYR A 273 19.45 -25.56 -2.22
CA TYR A 273 19.88 -26.16 -0.95
C TYR A 273 18.71 -26.30 0.02
N ASN A 274 18.51 -27.51 0.54
CA ASN A 274 17.54 -27.78 1.61
C ASN A 274 18.14 -27.64 3.01
N ASP A 275 19.48 -27.69 3.18
CA ASP A 275 20.09 -27.42 4.49
C ASP A 275 20.08 -25.93 4.81
N ALA A 276 19.24 -25.54 5.78
CA ALA A 276 19.15 -24.18 6.29
C ALA A 276 20.50 -23.59 6.74
N LEU A 277 21.47 -24.41 7.19
CA LEU A 277 22.82 -23.95 7.51
C LEU A 277 23.52 -23.31 6.30
N LYS A 278 23.33 -23.89 5.12
CA LYS A 278 23.89 -23.39 3.86
C LYS A 278 23.12 -22.16 3.33
N LEU A 279 21.86 -22.01 3.72
CA LEU A 279 21.05 -20.84 3.40
C LEU A 279 21.47 -19.59 4.21
N LEU A 280 21.94 -19.76 5.45
CA LEU A 280 22.53 -18.67 6.25
C LEU A 280 23.82 -18.10 5.65
N GLU A 281 24.59 -18.93 4.95
CA GLU A 281 25.80 -18.55 4.20
C GLU A 281 25.45 -17.89 2.86
N THR A 282 24.61 -18.54 2.06
CA THR A 282 24.31 -18.08 0.69
C THR A 282 23.37 -16.87 0.66
N ARG A 283 22.53 -16.70 1.69
CA ARG A 283 21.55 -15.61 1.90
C ARG A 283 20.72 -15.29 0.66
N ARG A 284 20.41 -16.29 -0.17
CA ARG A 284 19.76 -16.10 -1.47
C ARG A 284 18.93 -17.32 -1.89
N GLY A 285 17.74 -17.10 -2.44
CA GLY A 285 16.83 -18.18 -2.85
C GLY A 285 15.45 -17.71 -3.29
N ARG A 286 14.47 -18.64 -3.31
CA ARG A 286 13.03 -18.41 -3.58
C ARG A 286 12.22 -18.85 -2.35
N CYS A 287 10.88 -18.84 -2.41
CA CYS A 287 10.01 -19.10 -1.24
C CYS A 287 10.41 -20.34 -0.42
N GLY A 288 10.78 -21.45 -1.08
CA GLY A 288 11.35 -22.63 -0.45
C GLY A 288 12.53 -22.33 0.49
N GLU A 289 13.60 -21.73 -0.03
CA GLU A 289 14.78 -21.35 0.77
C GLU A 289 14.46 -20.28 1.82
N TRP A 290 13.59 -19.32 1.49
CA TRP A 290 13.20 -18.23 2.37
C TRP A 290 12.47 -18.73 3.61
N ALA A 291 11.39 -19.49 3.43
CA ALA A 291 10.62 -20.08 4.53
C ALA A 291 11.47 -21.07 5.33
N ASN A 292 12.25 -21.94 4.67
CA ASN A 292 13.18 -22.88 5.30
C ASN A 292 14.16 -22.17 6.25
N CYS A 293 14.92 -21.20 5.73
CA CYS A 293 15.92 -20.49 6.51
C CYS A 293 15.29 -19.57 7.57
N PHE A 294 14.12 -18.98 7.31
CA PHE A 294 13.41 -18.17 8.30
C PHE A 294 12.82 -19.01 9.43
N THR A 295 12.24 -20.18 9.15
CA THR A 295 11.74 -21.09 10.20
C THR A 295 12.89 -21.57 11.09
N LEU A 296 14.09 -21.86 10.54
CA LEU A 296 15.29 -22.09 11.37
C LEU A 296 15.59 -20.88 12.26
N CYS A 297 15.58 -19.66 11.73
CA CYS A 297 15.79 -18.45 12.53
C CYS A 297 14.78 -18.36 13.69
N CYS A 298 13.49 -18.55 13.43
CA CYS A 298 12.46 -18.57 14.48
C CYS A 298 12.73 -19.64 15.54
N ARG A 299 13.00 -20.90 15.13
CA ARG A 299 13.34 -21.98 16.07
C ARG A 299 14.61 -21.67 16.88
N SER A 300 15.59 -20.97 16.30
CA SER A 300 16.85 -20.61 16.96
C SER A 300 16.73 -19.55 18.07
N PHE A 301 15.67 -18.74 18.07
CA PHE A 301 15.31 -17.83 19.16
C PHE A 301 14.25 -18.41 20.10
N GLY A 302 13.82 -19.65 19.87
CA GLY A 302 12.96 -20.41 20.78
C GLY A 302 11.48 -20.46 20.40
N TYR A 303 11.00 -19.57 19.51
CA TYR A 303 9.60 -19.51 19.08
C TYR A 303 9.10 -20.88 18.59
N GLU A 304 7.95 -21.35 19.08
CA GLU A 304 7.27 -22.49 18.47
C GLU A 304 6.86 -22.10 17.05
N ALA A 305 7.36 -22.84 16.06
CA ALA A 305 7.20 -22.50 14.65
C ALA A 305 6.86 -23.72 13.80
N ARG A 306 5.99 -23.52 12.81
CA ARG A 306 5.60 -24.48 11.77
C ARG A 306 6.15 -24.01 10.43
N LEU A 307 6.63 -24.93 9.60
CA LEU A 307 6.74 -24.71 8.17
C LEU A 307 5.38 -25.02 7.55
N ILE A 308 4.83 -24.10 6.76
CA ILE A 308 3.52 -24.27 6.12
C ILE A 308 3.71 -24.67 4.65
N LEU A 309 3.05 -25.76 4.27
CA LEU A 309 3.11 -26.36 2.94
C LEU A 309 1.76 -26.21 2.23
N ASP A 310 1.71 -25.29 1.28
CA ASP A 310 0.58 -25.13 0.37
C ASP A 310 0.84 -25.91 -0.92
N PHE A 311 -0.05 -26.87 -1.22
CA PHE A 311 0.08 -27.78 -2.36
C PHE A 311 -0.01 -27.06 -3.71
N THR A 312 -0.42 -25.78 -3.74
CA THR A 312 -0.43 -24.90 -4.90
C THR A 312 0.87 -24.08 -5.04
N ASP A 313 2.01 -24.70 -4.74
CA ASP A 313 3.37 -24.18 -4.95
C ASP A 313 3.62 -22.83 -4.24
N HIS A 314 3.48 -22.83 -2.91
CA HIS A 314 4.03 -21.80 -2.02
C HIS A 314 4.34 -22.40 -0.64
N VAL A 315 5.22 -21.74 0.13
CA VAL A 315 5.54 -22.10 1.52
C VAL A 315 5.83 -20.85 2.35
N TRP A 316 5.46 -20.91 3.63
CA TRP A 316 5.65 -19.83 4.61
C TRP A 316 5.83 -20.39 6.02
N THR A 317 5.71 -19.56 7.05
CA THR A 317 5.89 -19.94 8.46
C THR A 317 4.64 -19.59 9.28
N GLU A 318 4.30 -20.39 10.28
CA GLU A 318 3.51 -19.91 11.42
C GLU A 318 4.40 -19.87 12.65
N CYS A 319 4.12 -18.97 13.59
CA CYS A 319 4.66 -19.03 14.95
C CYS A 319 3.53 -18.92 15.97
N PHE A 320 3.63 -19.64 17.08
CA PHE A 320 2.66 -19.51 18.17
C PHE A 320 2.92 -18.22 18.94
N SER A 321 1.90 -17.38 19.11
CA SER A 321 2.02 -16.14 19.87
C SER A 321 1.43 -16.32 21.26
N SER A 322 2.30 -16.42 22.28
CA SER A 322 1.88 -16.47 23.70
C SER A 322 0.95 -15.31 24.06
N SER A 323 1.17 -14.14 23.46
CA SER A 323 0.38 -12.93 23.70
C SER A 323 -1.01 -12.93 23.03
N LEU A 324 -1.27 -13.81 22.05
CA LEU A 324 -2.58 -13.97 21.40
C LEU A 324 -3.25 -15.32 21.70
N GLY A 325 -2.52 -16.28 22.29
CA GLY A 325 -3.03 -17.62 22.59
C GLY A 325 -3.25 -18.53 21.38
N ARG A 326 -2.88 -18.09 20.16
CA ARG A 326 -3.08 -18.81 18.89
C ARG A 326 -1.85 -18.75 17.98
N TRP A 327 -1.90 -19.51 16.89
CA TRP A 327 -0.92 -19.43 15.81
C TRP A 327 -1.09 -18.14 15.00
N MET A 328 0.06 -17.59 14.57
CA MET A 328 0.20 -16.36 13.82
C MET A 328 0.90 -16.67 12.49
N HIS A 329 0.27 -16.25 11.39
CA HIS A 329 0.81 -16.35 10.03
C HIS A 329 2.05 -15.43 9.86
N LEU A 330 3.09 -15.91 9.18
CA LEU A 330 4.31 -15.17 8.83
C LEU A 330 4.82 -15.55 7.43
N ASP A 331 4.76 -14.63 6.46
CA ASP A 331 5.39 -14.80 5.15
C ASP A 331 6.68 -13.97 5.05
N PRO A 332 7.87 -14.59 5.18
CA PRO A 332 9.15 -13.89 5.06
C PRO A 332 9.42 -13.40 3.64
N CYS A 333 8.82 -14.00 2.61
CA CYS A 333 9.00 -13.60 1.21
C CYS A 333 8.36 -12.25 0.94
N GLU A 334 7.25 -11.95 1.61
CA GLU A 334 6.52 -10.68 1.52
C GLU A 334 6.95 -9.69 2.60
N GLY A 335 7.29 -10.18 3.80
CA GLY A 335 7.42 -9.38 5.00
C GLY A 335 6.07 -9.11 5.69
N VAL A 336 5.10 -10.01 5.49
CA VAL A 336 3.73 -9.89 6.03
C VAL A 336 3.55 -10.82 7.23
N TYR A 337 2.81 -10.35 8.24
CA TYR A 337 2.41 -11.14 9.40
C TYR A 337 0.89 -11.08 9.62
N ASP A 338 0.36 -12.10 10.29
CA ASP A 338 -1.01 -12.29 10.78
C ASP A 338 -2.18 -12.06 9.80
N ASN A 339 -1.91 -11.97 8.50
CA ASN A 339 -2.90 -11.81 7.43
C ASN A 339 -3.06 -13.11 6.62
N PRO A 340 -3.75 -14.16 7.12
CA PRO A 340 -3.81 -15.46 6.42
C PRO A 340 -4.61 -15.39 5.11
N LEU A 341 -5.63 -14.54 5.01
CA LEU A 341 -6.38 -14.34 3.76
C LEU A 341 -5.58 -13.61 2.65
N LEU A 342 -4.29 -13.32 2.88
CA LEU A 342 -3.35 -12.85 1.86
C LEU A 342 -3.37 -13.75 0.62
N TYR A 343 -3.52 -15.07 0.77
CA TYR A 343 -3.46 -16.00 -0.35
C TYR A 343 -4.79 -16.12 -1.11
N GLU A 344 -5.91 -16.25 -0.43
CA GLU A 344 -7.21 -16.36 -1.10
C GLU A 344 -7.77 -15.00 -1.53
N LYS A 345 -7.92 -14.03 -0.61
CA LYS A 345 -8.44 -12.69 -0.94
C LYS A 345 -7.37 -11.82 -1.59
N GLY A 346 -6.18 -11.76 -0.99
CA GLY A 346 -5.08 -10.92 -1.48
C GLY A 346 -4.38 -11.45 -2.73
N TRP A 347 -4.45 -12.75 -3.03
CA TRP A 347 -3.75 -13.35 -4.18
C TRP A 347 -4.66 -14.23 -5.06
N ASN A 348 -5.99 -14.26 -4.84
CA ASN A 348 -6.95 -15.04 -5.62
C ASN A 348 -6.50 -16.51 -5.87
N LYS A 349 -5.73 -17.09 -4.93
CA LYS A 349 -5.22 -18.44 -5.06
C LYS A 349 -6.34 -19.43 -4.81
N LYS A 350 -6.58 -20.30 -5.78
CA LYS A 350 -7.51 -21.43 -5.67
C LYS A 350 -6.87 -22.54 -4.84
N LEU A 351 -6.84 -22.34 -3.52
CA LEU A 351 -6.28 -23.28 -2.54
C LEU A 351 -7.01 -24.64 -2.56
N ASN A 352 -6.31 -25.69 -2.12
CA ASN A 352 -6.86 -27.02 -1.88
C ASN A 352 -6.37 -27.64 -0.56
N TYR A 353 -5.05 -27.80 -0.38
CA TYR A 353 -4.46 -28.31 0.86
C TYR A 353 -3.34 -27.37 1.34
N VAL A 354 -3.47 -26.88 2.56
CA VAL A 354 -2.46 -26.09 3.28
C VAL A 354 -2.16 -26.81 4.59
N ILE A 355 -1.01 -27.48 4.65
CA ILE A 355 -0.62 -28.37 5.74
C ILE A 355 0.49 -27.71 6.56
N ALA A 356 0.23 -27.49 7.85
CA ALA A 356 1.23 -27.04 8.80
C ALA A 356 2.08 -28.21 9.30
N ILE A 357 3.41 -28.02 9.35
CA ILE A 357 4.37 -29.07 9.69
C ILE A 357 5.30 -28.54 10.79
N ALA A 358 5.24 -29.17 11.96
CA ALA A 358 6.06 -28.86 13.13
C ALA A 358 6.72 -30.14 13.68
N LYS A 359 7.63 -29.97 14.65
CA LYS A 359 8.28 -31.08 15.36
C LYS A 359 7.30 -31.96 16.15
N ASP A 360 6.11 -31.45 16.45
CA ASP A 360 5.09 -32.09 17.29
C ASP A 360 3.93 -32.69 16.49
N GLY A 361 3.88 -32.50 15.17
CA GLY A 361 2.82 -33.03 14.32
C GLY A 361 2.70 -32.35 12.96
N VAL A 362 1.72 -32.84 12.19
CA VAL A 362 1.22 -32.25 10.95
C VAL A 362 -0.28 -31.98 11.11
N TYR A 363 -0.72 -30.83 10.63
CA TYR A 363 -2.06 -30.30 10.85
C TYR A 363 -2.62 -29.75 9.53
N ASP A 364 -3.87 -30.06 9.20
CA ASP A 364 -4.55 -29.32 8.12
C ASP A 364 -4.99 -27.97 8.69
N VAL A 365 -4.42 -26.89 8.15
CA VAL A 365 -4.75 -25.51 8.53
C VAL A 365 -5.47 -24.78 7.39
N THR A 366 -5.95 -25.48 6.36
CA THR A 366 -6.55 -24.88 5.15
C THR A 366 -7.68 -23.91 5.50
N LYS A 367 -8.54 -24.27 6.47
CA LYS A 367 -9.62 -23.42 7.00
C LYS A 367 -9.15 -22.05 7.54
N ARG A 368 -7.89 -21.92 7.97
CA ARG A 368 -7.27 -20.64 8.41
C ARG A 368 -7.10 -19.66 7.24
N TYR A 369 -6.85 -20.18 6.04
CA TYR A 369 -6.41 -19.45 4.85
C TYR A 369 -7.51 -19.27 3.77
N THR A 370 -8.74 -19.76 4.03
CA THR A 370 -9.90 -19.65 3.13
C THR A 370 -11.15 -19.14 3.86
N ARG A 371 -12.08 -18.54 3.12
CA ARG A 371 -13.49 -18.34 3.50
C ARG A 371 -14.46 -18.96 2.50
N LYS A 372 -13.93 -19.59 1.46
CA LYS A 372 -14.66 -20.28 0.38
C LYS A 372 -14.50 -21.80 0.54
N TRP A 373 -14.84 -22.32 1.72
CA TRP A 373 -14.56 -23.71 2.10
C TRP A 373 -15.20 -24.72 1.13
N HIS A 374 -16.50 -24.57 0.80
CA HIS A 374 -17.16 -25.29 -0.31
C HIS A 374 -16.35 -25.33 -1.61
N GLU A 375 -15.82 -24.18 -2.09
CA GLU A 375 -15.00 -24.18 -3.30
C GLU A 375 -13.68 -24.93 -3.12
N VAL A 376 -13.04 -24.79 -1.96
CA VAL A 376 -11.78 -25.48 -1.63
C VAL A 376 -11.98 -26.99 -1.55
N LEU A 377 -13.10 -27.43 -0.97
CA LEU A 377 -13.49 -28.84 -0.83
C LEU A 377 -13.69 -29.51 -2.19
N SER A 378 -14.32 -28.82 -3.14
CA SER A 378 -14.44 -29.27 -4.54
C SER A 378 -13.08 -29.45 -5.26
N ARG A 379 -12.00 -28.83 -4.74
CA ARG A 379 -10.62 -28.90 -5.28
C ARG A 379 -9.74 -29.92 -4.54
N ARG A 380 -10.25 -30.58 -3.49
CA ARG A 380 -9.53 -31.56 -2.65
C ARG A 380 -9.74 -32.98 -3.17
N THR A 381 -9.23 -33.24 -4.39
CA THR A 381 -9.46 -34.50 -5.13
C THR A 381 -8.30 -35.50 -5.07
N ILE A 382 -7.27 -35.28 -4.24
CA ILE A 382 -6.10 -36.17 -4.16
C ILE A 382 -6.43 -37.47 -3.38
N THR A 383 -7.26 -37.34 -2.34
CA THR A 383 -7.73 -38.44 -1.48
C THR A 383 -8.94 -37.93 -0.69
N THR A 384 -9.73 -38.83 -0.09
CA THR A 384 -10.91 -38.46 0.70
C THR A 384 -10.50 -37.69 1.97
N GLU A 385 -11.37 -36.81 2.49
CA GLU A 385 -11.09 -36.08 3.73
C GLU A 385 -10.81 -37.03 4.93
N ALA A 386 -11.49 -38.17 4.98
CA ALA A 386 -11.26 -39.21 5.98
C ALA A 386 -9.85 -39.83 5.86
N ALA A 387 -9.42 -40.19 4.65
CA ALA A 387 -8.07 -40.70 4.40
C ALA A 387 -6.98 -39.64 4.68
N ALA A 388 -7.21 -38.38 4.30
CA ALA A 388 -6.31 -37.26 4.61
C ALA A 388 -6.15 -37.08 6.13
N ALA A 389 -7.26 -37.04 6.88
CA ALA A 389 -7.26 -36.95 8.34
C ALA A 389 -6.57 -38.16 9.00
N ALA A 390 -6.80 -39.38 8.48
CA ALA A 390 -6.13 -40.59 8.97
C ALA A 390 -4.61 -40.56 8.73
N VAL A 391 -4.15 -40.09 7.57
CA VAL A 391 -2.72 -39.91 7.26
C VAL A 391 -2.09 -38.86 8.18
N LEU A 392 -2.71 -37.70 8.36
CA LEU A 392 -2.20 -36.66 9.26
C LEU A 392 -2.16 -37.14 10.72
N SER A 393 -3.22 -37.81 11.19
CA SER A 393 -3.26 -38.42 12.53
C SER A 393 -2.15 -39.46 12.72
N SER A 394 -1.89 -40.30 11.71
CA SER A 394 -0.82 -41.30 11.73
C SER A 394 0.57 -40.66 11.81
N ILE A 395 0.84 -39.61 11.03
CA ILE A 395 2.11 -38.87 11.08
C ILE A 395 2.27 -38.15 12.42
N THR A 396 1.24 -37.45 12.92
CA THR A 396 1.27 -36.75 14.21
C THR A 396 1.48 -37.70 15.38
N LYS A 397 0.85 -38.90 15.38
CA LYS A 397 1.12 -39.95 16.37
C LYS A 397 2.57 -40.44 16.34
N LYS A 398 3.20 -40.55 15.17
CA LYS A 398 4.65 -40.84 15.07
C LYS A 398 5.48 -39.71 15.69
N CYS A 399 5.22 -38.44 15.33
CA CYS A 399 5.96 -37.29 15.86
C CYS A 399 5.88 -37.20 17.40
N ARG A 400 4.70 -37.49 17.97
CA ARG A 400 4.45 -37.41 19.42
C ARG A 400 4.92 -38.62 20.23
N SER A 401 5.35 -39.70 19.58
CA SER A 401 5.77 -40.94 20.25
C SER A 401 6.95 -40.80 21.24
N GLY A 402 7.70 -39.70 21.16
CA GLY A 402 8.79 -39.37 22.08
C GLY A 402 8.46 -38.38 23.21
N PHE A 403 7.21 -37.92 23.35
CA PHE A 403 6.79 -37.00 24.41
C PHE A 403 6.17 -37.72 25.61
N SER A 404 6.14 -37.05 26.78
CA SER A 404 5.42 -37.57 27.95
C SER A 404 3.91 -37.40 27.81
N SER A 405 3.14 -38.17 28.59
CA SER A 405 1.66 -38.11 28.59
C SER A 405 1.12 -36.71 28.86
N GLU A 406 1.72 -35.93 29.76
CA GLU A 406 1.30 -34.57 30.06
C GLU A 406 1.51 -33.64 28.87
N VAL A 407 2.65 -33.77 28.18
CA VAL A 407 2.94 -32.98 26.97
C VAL A 407 1.99 -33.36 25.85
N VAL A 408 1.72 -34.65 25.64
CA VAL A 408 0.76 -35.11 24.62
C VAL A 408 -0.65 -34.56 24.91
N SER A 409 -1.15 -34.65 26.15
CA SER A 409 -2.47 -34.11 26.49
C SER A 409 -2.56 -32.58 26.41
N LEU A 410 -1.47 -31.85 26.66
CA LEU A 410 -1.40 -30.40 26.43
C LEU A 410 -1.43 -30.06 24.93
N LEU A 411 -0.74 -30.85 24.09
CA LEU A 411 -0.79 -30.71 22.64
C LEU A 411 -2.19 -31.05 22.09
N GLU A 412 -2.82 -32.13 22.52
CA GLU A 412 -4.18 -32.50 22.13
C GLU A 412 -5.23 -31.47 22.59
N LEU A 413 -5.01 -30.79 23.72
CA LEU A 413 -5.81 -29.64 24.14
C LEU A 413 -5.59 -28.42 23.23
N ARG A 414 -4.38 -28.19 22.75
CA ARG A 414 -4.07 -27.13 21.75
C ARG A 414 -4.71 -27.46 20.40
N ASP A 415 -4.59 -28.70 19.93
CA ASP A 415 -5.17 -29.15 18.66
C ASP A 415 -6.69 -28.97 18.63
N ARG A 416 -7.39 -29.32 19.71
CA ARG A 416 -8.84 -29.14 19.79
C ARG A 416 -9.25 -27.67 19.81
N LYS A 417 -8.54 -26.82 20.55
CA LYS A 417 -8.76 -25.37 20.51
C LYS A 417 -8.51 -24.77 19.12
N GLU A 418 -7.51 -25.27 18.40
CA GLU A 418 -7.26 -24.86 17.02
C GLU A 418 -8.33 -25.40 16.06
N ALA A 419 -8.82 -26.64 16.23
CA ALA A 419 -9.95 -27.14 15.44
C ALA A 419 -11.24 -26.32 15.70
N GLU A 420 -11.51 -25.98 16.97
CA GLU A 420 -12.61 -25.10 17.38
C GLU A 420 -12.47 -23.68 16.79
N GLU A 421 -11.26 -23.10 16.79
CA GLU A 421 -10.92 -21.82 16.12
C GLU A 421 -11.17 -21.90 14.61
N LEU A 422 -10.70 -22.96 13.95
CA LEU A 422 -10.76 -23.13 12.50
C LEU A 422 -12.17 -23.37 11.96
N GLU A 423 -13.02 -24.07 12.73
CA GLU A 423 -14.41 -24.33 12.35
C GLU A 423 -15.27 -23.07 12.49
N GLN A 424 -15.12 -22.34 13.60
CA GLN A 424 -15.80 -21.05 13.79
C GLN A 424 -15.36 -20.01 12.75
N ALA A 425 -14.08 -20.02 12.37
CA ALA A 425 -13.51 -19.03 11.45
C ALA A 425 -14.07 -19.07 10.02
N ILE A 426 -14.73 -20.15 9.57
CA ILE A 426 -15.33 -20.22 8.23
C ILE A 426 -16.53 -19.27 8.11
N TYR A 427 -17.47 -19.37 9.07
CA TYR A 427 -18.80 -18.76 8.99
C TYR A 427 -18.86 -17.33 9.53
N LEU A 428 -17.76 -16.82 10.10
CA LEU A 428 -17.63 -15.40 10.42
C LEU A 428 -17.62 -14.58 9.12
N GLN A 429 -18.54 -13.61 9.02
CA GLN A 429 -18.55 -12.66 7.90
C GLN A 429 -17.15 -12.09 7.65
N ILE A 430 -16.74 -12.11 6.37
CA ILE A 430 -15.52 -11.45 5.94
C ILE A 430 -15.73 -9.95 6.10
N ASP A 431 -14.79 -9.22 6.72
CA ASP A 431 -14.63 -7.81 6.40
C ASP A 431 -14.24 -7.71 4.92
N SER A 432 -15.26 -7.56 4.09
CA SER A 432 -15.18 -7.44 2.63
C SER A 432 -14.26 -6.29 2.24
N SER A 433 -14.10 -5.31 3.13
CA SER A 433 -13.82 -3.94 2.77
C SER A 433 -12.41 -3.47 3.19
N MET A 434 -11.61 -4.31 3.87
CA MET A 434 -10.14 -4.19 3.90
C MET A 434 -9.50 -4.78 2.63
N PRO A 435 -8.81 -3.99 1.77
CA PRO A 435 -8.10 -4.52 0.62
C PRO A 435 -6.76 -5.17 1.04
N LEU A 436 -6.56 -6.44 0.67
CA LEU A 436 -5.30 -7.14 0.93
C LEU A 436 -4.36 -7.05 -0.28
N PRO A 437 -3.05 -6.85 -0.07
CA PRO A 437 -2.11 -6.58 -1.13
C PRO A 437 -1.74 -7.84 -1.92
N GLY A 438 -1.49 -7.61 -3.20
CA GLY A 438 -0.91 -8.59 -4.09
C GLY A 438 0.47 -9.06 -3.71
N ARG A 439 0.83 -10.21 -4.29
CA ARG A 439 2.16 -10.80 -4.12
C ARG A 439 3.24 -9.84 -4.60
N GLN A 440 4.23 -9.63 -3.77
CA GLN A 440 5.39 -8.77 -4.01
C GLN A 440 6.63 -9.62 -4.34
N SER A 441 6.76 -10.84 -3.80
CA SER A 441 7.89 -11.72 -4.11
C SER A 441 7.82 -12.33 -5.51
N GLY A 442 8.96 -12.32 -6.21
CA GLY A 442 9.12 -12.92 -7.54
C GLY A 442 9.04 -11.92 -8.70
N ALA A 443 9.45 -12.41 -9.88
CA ALA A 443 9.18 -11.79 -11.17
C ALA A 443 7.70 -11.38 -11.27
N VAL A 444 7.38 -10.22 -11.85
CA VAL A 444 5.98 -9.85 -12.13
C VAL A 444 5.27 -10.87 -13.02
N GLU A 445 5.97 -11.80 -13.67
CA GLU A 445 5.45 -12.73 -14.70
C GLU A 445 5.56 -14.20 -14.29
N TRP A 446 6.43 -14.54 -13.33
CA TRP A 446 6.22 -15.77 -12.58
C TRP A 446 5.04 -15.57 -11.64
N ARG A 447 5.04 -14.42 -10.96
CA ARG A 447 3.82 -13.73 -10.60
C ARG A 447 3.02 -13.31 -11.86
N LYS A 448 2.91 -14.01 -13.02
CA LYS A 448 1.67 -14.11 -13.87
C LYS A 448 1.11 -15.46 -14.23
N ALA A 449 1.73 -16.56 -13.83
CA ALA A 449 1.04 -17.84 -14.01
C ALA A 449 -0.19 -18.07 -13.08
N ARG A 450 -0.53 -17.16 -12.14
CA ARG A 450 -1.09 -17.58 -10.83
C ARG A 450 -2.21 -16.75 -10.12
N HIS A 451 -2.73 -15.62 -10.64
CA HIS A 451 -3.86 -14.81 -10.06
C HIS A 451 -3.62 -13.86 -8.84
N GLU A 452 -2.35 -13.71 -8.42
CA GLU A 452 -1.83 -13.11 -7.17
C GLU A 452 -1.76 -11.55 -6.96
N LEU A 453 -2.83 -10.72 -7.10
CA LEU A 453 -2.77 -9.24 -6.79
C LEU A 453 -3.70 -8.73 -5.73
N GLY A 454 -4.80 -9.43 -5.58
CA GLY A 454 -6.05 -8.80 -5.23
C GLY A 454 -6.83 -8.57 -6.52
N SER A 455 -8.11 -8.40 -6.33
CA SER A 455 -9.01 -7.86 -7.33
C SER A 455 -8.71 -6.37 -7.57
N ASN A 456 -8.98 -5.87 -8.77
CA ASN A 456 -9.18 -4.44 -8.98
C ASN A 456 -10.61 -4.06 -8.53
N GLU A 457 -11.00 -4.44 -7.31
CA GLU A 457 -12.27 -4.08 -6.70
C GLU A 457 -12.15 -2.68 -6.06
N SER A 458 -12.23 -1.67 -6.92
CA SER A 458 -12.71 -0.36 -6.49
C SER A 458 -14.17 -0.47 -6.02
N ASP A 459 -14.53 0.38 -5.06
CA ASP A 459 -15.90 0.59 -4.54
C ASP A 459 -16.44 -0.41 -3.49
N SER A 460 -15.57 -0.88 -2.59
CA SER A 460 -15.97 -1.13 -1.19
C SER A 460 -14.97 -0.49 -0.21
N LEU A 461 -15.45 0.04 0.92
CA LEU A 461 -14.71 0.87 1.87
C LEU A 461 -14.81 0.31 3.30
N SER A 462 -13.74 -0.27 3.84
CA SER A 462 -13.61 -0.42 5.30
C SER A 462 -13.14 0.91 5.88
N SER A 463 -13.62 1.18 7.09
CA SER A 463 -12.99 2.13 7.99
C SER A 463 -12.41 1.38 9.18
N SER A 464 -11.48 0.45 8.93
CA SER A 464 -10.71 -0.22 9.98
C SER A 464 -9.70 0.77 10.58
N SER A 465 -10.09 1.47 11.65
CA SER A 465 -9.19 2.42 12.34
C SER A 465 -7.98 1.70 12.93
N CYS A 466 -6.79 2.30 12.84
CA CYS A 466 -5.58 1.75 13.46
C CYS A 466 -5.67 1.81 15.00
N PRO A 467 -4.92 0.96 15.74
CA PRO A 467 -4.89 1.00 17.20
C PRO A 467 -4.41 2.36 17.75
N VAL A 468 -4.88 2.71 18.96
CA VAL A 468 -4.32 3.86 19.70
C VAL A 468 -2.90 3.50 20.16
N ARG A 469 -1.87 4.07 19.54
CA ARG A 469 -0.48 3.94 20.01
C ARG A 469 -0.18 5.02 21.06
N ILE A 470 0.73 4.77 22.00
CA ILE A 470 1.37 5.86 22.77
C ILE A 470 2.55 6.38 21.93
N CYS A 471 2.92 7.65 22.08
CA CYS A 471 4.15 8.19 21.49
C CYS A 471 5.07 8.67 22.60
N VAL A 472 6.28 8.10 22.71
CA VAL A 472 7.28 8.55 23.68
C VAL A 472 8.53 9.10 23.01
N ASP A 473 8.58 10.41 23.07
CA ASP A 473 9.56 11.26 22.42
C ASP A 473 10.16 12.28 23.41
N ALA A 474 10.10 11.97 24.71
CA ALA A 474 10.67 12.70 25.85
C ALA A 474 12.21 12.66 25.92
N HIS A 475 12.81 11.54 25.48
CA HIS A 475 14.25 11.44 25.20
C HIS A 475 14.66 12.48 24.17
N VAL A 476 13.78 12.62 23.17
CA VAL A 476 13.83 13.62 22.13
C VAL A 476 12.99 14.82 22.60
N THR A 477 13.03 15.08 23.92
CA THR A 477 13.10 16.42 24.48
C THR A 477 14.40 16.76 25.27
N ASN A 478 15.60 16.22 24.92
CA ASN A 478 16.88 16.78 25.42
C ASN A 478 18.04 17.34 24.45
N ILE A 479 18.29 16.95 23.16
CA ILE A 479 19.21 17.54 22.02
C ILE A 479 19.20 19.08 21.24
N PHE A 480 17.55 20.78 20.99
CA PHE A 480 17.28 22.29 21.05
C PHE A 480 17.60 23.02 22.35
N ASN A 481 17.04 22.56 23.45
CA ASN A 481 17.61 22.62 24.80
C ASN A 481 19.14 22.89 24.99
N ALA A 482 20.11 22.47 24.17
CA ALA A 482 21.55 22.31 24.44
C ALA A 482 22.47 22.88 23.31
N PHE A 483 22.52 22.29 22.10
CA PHE A 483 23.13 22.88 20.88
C PHE A 483 22.84 24.37 20.63
N THR A 484 21.81 24.98 21.22
CA THR A 484 21.53 26.40 20.90
C THR A 484 22.12 27.40 21.84
N LEU A 485 22.17 27.20 23.16
CA LEU A 485 23.30 27.59 24.01
C LEU A 485 24.64 27.51 23.27
N LEU A 486 24.92 26.45 22.48
CA LEU A 486 26.14 26.42 21.68
C LEU A 486 26.14 27.46 20.54
N LEU A 487 25.03 27.66 19.81
CA LEU A 487 24.90 28.72 18.79
C LEU A 487 24.83 30.15 19.36
N PHE A 488 24.25 30.32 20.54
CA PHE A 488 24.25 31.51 21.39
C PHE A 488 25.68 31.82 21.80
N HIS A 489 26.39 30.83 22.33
CA HIS A 489 27.80 30.96 22.69
C HIS A 489 28.64 31.31 21.45
N PHE A 490 28.32 30.79 20.26
CA PHE A 490 28.93 31.25 19.02
C PHE A 490 28.58 32.72 18.70
N ARG A 491 27.31 33.11 18.79
CA ARG A 491 26.81 34.45 18.45
C ARG A 491 27.33 35.53 19.41
N ASP A 492 27.11 35.34 20.70
CA ASP A 492 27.33 36.33 21.75
C ASP A 492 28.82 36.57 22.01
N ASN A 493 29.65 35.52 21.85
CA ASN A 493 31.11 35.63 21.85
C ASN A 493 31.72 35.89 20.46
N LYS A 494 30.89 36.18 19.44
CA LYS A 494 31.29 36.56 18.07
C LYS A 494 32.27 35.56 17.42
N VAL A 495 32.06 34.27 17.64
CA VAL A 495 32.85 33.18 17.07
C VAL A 495 32.71 33.20 15.54
N SER A 496 33.85 33.26 14.85
CA SER A 496 33.88 33.31 13.38
C SER A 496 33.23 32.06 12.76
N LYS A 497 32.48 32.27 11.67
CA LYS A 497 31.76 31.24 10.90
C LYS A 497 32.54 29.93 10.71
N ASP A 498 33.79 30.01 10.25
CA ASP A 498 34.63 28.82 10.01
C ASP A 498 35.03 28.06 11.28
N ARG A 499 35.13 28.76 12.43
CA ARG A 499 35.40 28.14 13.73
C ARG A 499 34.14 27.46 14.28
N SER A 500 32.98 28.07 14.10
CA SER A 500 31.68 27.46 14.44
C SER A 500 31.44 26.18 13.62
N ILE A 501 31.69 26.21 12.29
CA ILE A 501 31.61 25.02 11.43
C ILE A 501 32.54 23.90 11.95
N LYS A 502 33.81 24.20 12.24
CA LYS A 502 34.79 23.20 12.73
C LYS A 502 34.38 22.55 14.06
N ILE A 503 33.84 23.34 14.99
CA ILE A 503 33.39 22.82 16.30
C ILE A 503 32.16 21.91 16.12
N LEU A 504 31.24 22.27 15.22
CA LEU A 504 30.09 21.43 14.87
C LEU A 504 30.53 20.15 14.14
N GLU A 505 31.48 20.22 13.22
CA GLU A 505 32.05 19.03 12.55
C GLU A 505 32.75 18.09 13.53
N ALA A 506 33.42 18.61 14.57
CA ALA A 506 33.99 17.82 15.65
C ALA A 506 32.91 17.15 16.53
N LEU A 507 31.83 17.86 16.88
CA LEU A 507 30.69 17.29 17.61
C LEU A 507 29.95 16.24 16.78
N LYS A 508 29.79 16.45 15.47
CA LYS A 508 29.29 15.42 14.54
C LYS A 508 30.17 14.17 14.60
N GLY A 509 31.49 14.34 14.55
CA GLY A 509 32.45 13.23 14.67
C GLY A 509 32.27 12.41 15.95
N LEU A 510 32.12 13.06 17.10
CA LEU A 510 31.82 12.41 18.39
C LEU A 510 30.54 11.57 18.32
N LEU A 511 29.46 12.13 17.77
CA LEU A 511 28.15 11.49 17.66
C LEU A 511 28.15 10.33 16.65
N VAL A 512 28.93 10.43 15.56
CA VAL A 512 29.12 9.33 14.60
C VAL A 512 29.84 8.17 15.29
N ASN A 513 30.92 8.46 16.02
CA ASN A 513 31.67 7.44 16.75
C ASN A 513 30.77 6.72 17.77
N LEU A 514 29.99 7.47 18.56
CA LEU A 514 29.02 6.90 19.49
C LEU A 514 28.00 5.99 18.79
N LYS A 515 27.50 6.38 17.60
CA LYS A 515 26.52 5.60 16.83
C LYS A 515 27.11 4.29 16.30
N THR A 516 28.43 4.24 16.05
CA THR A 516 29.13 3.01 15.66
C THR A 516 29.42 2.04 16.82
N THR A 517 29.11 2.40 18.07
CA THR A 517 29.30 1.51 19.23
C THR A 517 28.01 0.78 19.64
N PRO A 518 28.09 -0.46 20.19
CA PRO A 518 26.92 -1.26 20.55
C PRO A 518 26.01 -0.56 21.55
N PHE A 519 24.69 -0.59 21.31
CA PHE A 519 23.73 0.28 22.00
C PHE A 519 23.78 0.17 23.54
N LYS A 520 23.92 -1.07 24.05
CA LYS A 520 24.02 -1.42 25.48
C LYS A 520 25.23 -0.81 26.20
N ASN A 521 26.29 -0.44 25.48
CA ASN A 521 27.60 -0.06 26.04
C ASN A 521 28.22 1.19 25.36
N ARG A 522 27.40 2.10 24.82
CA ARG A 522 27.88 3.23 24.01
C ARG A 522 28.89 4.11 24.76
N SER A 523 30.04 4.34 24.13
CA SER A 523 31.10 5.21 24.67
C SER A 523 32.02 5.75 23.57
N SER A 524 32.68 6.88 23.83
CA SER A 524 33.61 7.52 22.89
C SER A 524 34.54 8.51 23.61
N PHE A 525 35.61 8.94 22.95
CA PHE A 525 36.51 9.99 23.43
C PHE A 525 36.35 11.29 22.63
N PHE A 526 36.63 12.40 23.28
CA PHE A 526 36.56 13.76 22.74
C PHE A 526 37.74 14.60 23.24
N ASP A 527 38.33 15.42 22.37
CA ASP A 527 39.47 16.28 22.66
C ASP A 527 39.07 17.76 22.45
N PRO A 528 38.72 18.51 23.51
CA PRO A 528 38.26 19.89 23.37
C PRO A 528 39.35 20.80 22.79
N THR A 529 40.60 20.59 23.20
CA THR A 529 41.78 21.34 22.81
C THR A 529 42.07 21.24 21.31
N ALA A 530 42.07 20.03 20.75
CA ALA A 530 42.25 19.82 19.31
C ALA A 530 41.13 20.47 18.48
N CYS A 531 39.94 20.61 19.06
CA CYS A 531 38.75 21.18 18.41
C CYS A 531 38.57 22.70 18.62
N GLN A 532 39.52 23.38 19.27
CA GLN A 532 39.46 24.82 19.62
C GLN A 532 38.26 25.21 20.52
N ILE A 533 37.80 24.29 21.36
CA ILE A 533 36.70 24.49 22.30
C ILE A 533 37.26 25.06 23.61
N THR A 534 36.69 26.16 24.11
CA THR A 534 37.10 26.79 25.38
C THR A 534 36.36 26.18 26.57
N GLU A 535 36.89 26.36 27.79
CA GLU A 535 36.21 25.87 29.01
C GLU A 535 34.81 26.48 29.18
N GLU A 536 34.62 27.72 28.72
CA GLU A 536 33.35 28.46 28.71
C GLU A 536 32.25 27.74 27.90
N MET A 537 32.64 26.95 26.89
CA MET A 537 31.73 26.17 26.06
C MET A 537 31.35 24.82 26.66
N MET A 538 32.11 24.32 27.64
CA MET A 538 31.89 22.99 28.18
C MET A 538 30.53 22.79 28.87
N PRO A 539 29.92 23.76 29.58
CA PRO A 539 28.55 23.62 30.08
C PRO A 539 27.54 23.23 29.00
N CYS A 540 27.58 23.90 27.83
CA CYS A 540 26.68 23.61 26.71
C CYS A 540 26.88 22.19 26.14
N ILE A 541 28.14 21.72 26.12
CA ILE A 541 28.49 20.37 25.65
C ILE A 541 28.07 19.31 26.67
N LYS A 542 28.26 19.54 27.97
CA LYS A 542 27.79 18.66 29.05
C LYS A 542 26.27 18.47 28.97
N GLN A 543 25.53 19.55 28.73
CA GLN A 543 24.08 19.49 28.56
C GLN A 543 23.67 18.72 27.30
N LEU A 544 24.38 18.92 26.18
CA LEU A 544 24.19 18.11 24.97
C LEU A 544 24.47 16.62 25.19
N LEU A 545 25.39 16.25 26.08
CA LEU A 545 25.68 14.85 26.40
C LEU A 545 24.64 14.24 27.34
N SER A 546 24.29 14.93 28.44
CA SER A 546 23.15 14.58 29.31
C SER A 546 21.88 14.30 28.49
N ALA A 547 21.70 15.09 27.43
CA ALA A 547 20.59 15.01 26.52
C ALA A 547 20.49 13.75 25.66
N ILE A 548 21.59 13.19 25.17
CA ILE A 548 21.59 11.87 24.51
C ILE A 548 21.55 10.72 25.53
N SER A 549 21.19 10.99 26.80
CA SER A 549 21.32 10.06 27.92
C SER A 549 22.76 9.52 28.06
N LEU A 550 23.73 10.40 27.84
CA LEU A 550 25.15 10.18 28.10
C LEU A 550 25.63 11.02 29.30
N LYS A 551 26.83 10.72 29.78
CA LYS A 551 27.59 11.48 30.78
C LYS A 551 29.04 11.56 30.37
N GLU A 552 29.74 12.56 30.87
CA GLU A 552 31.14 12.83 30.57
C GLU A 552 32.05 12.71 31.80
N GLU A 553 33.24 12.16 31.60
CA GLU A 553 34.28 12.02 32.61
C GLU A 553 35.60 12.59 32.05
N LEU A 554 36.10 13.65 32.67
CA LEU A 554 37.44 14.18 32.35
C LEU A 554 38.51 13.15 32.77
N LYS A 555 39.47 12.87 31.88
CA LYS A 555 40.59 11.96 32.13
C LYS A 555 41.90 12.75 32.28
N ASN A 556 42.87 12.14 32.93
CA ASN A 556 44.13 12.79 33.34
C ASN A 556 45.02 13.27 32.16
N ASP A 557 44.70 12.88 30.92
CA ASP A 557 45.35 13.32 29.69
C ASP A 557 44.67 14.54 29.04
N GLY A 558 43.68 15.15 29.71
CA GLY A 558 42.91 16.30 29.23
C GLY A 558 41.73 15.94 28.32
N LYS A 559 41.56 14.65 27.94
CA LYS A 559 40.44 14.22 27.12
C LYS A 559 39.18 13.98 27.94
N ILE A 560 38.05 14.09 27.26
CA ILE A 560 36.73 13.80 27.81
C ILE A 560 36.30 12.43 27.31
N PHE A 561 35.99 11.53 28.25
CA PHE A 561 35.40 10.22 27.96
C PHE A 561 33.88 10.30 28.14
N VAL A 562 33.13 9.90 27.12
CA VAL A 562 31.67 9.96 27.08
C VAL A 562 31.12 8.54 27.18
N THR A 563 30.11 8.31 28.02
CA THR A 563 29.49 7.00 28.30
C THR A 563 27.99 7.13 28.54
N LEU A 564 27.23 6.04 28.49
CA LEU A 564 25.81 6.01 28.88
C LEU A 564 25.58 6.55 30.32
N SER A 565 24.51 7.32 30.52
CA SER A 565 24.06 7.81 31.84
C SER A 565 22.76 7.18 32.34
N SER A 566 21.96 6.55 31.46
CA SER A 566 20.78 5.78 31.84
C SER A 566 20.51 4.62 30.86
N ASP A 567 19.26 4.21 30.73
CA ASP A 567 18.79 3.13 29.84
C ASP A 567 19.34 3.29 28.39
N PRO A 568 20.04 2.27 27.85
CA PRO A 568 20.51 2.21 26.47
C PRO A 568 19.45 2.58 25.42
N VAL A 569 18.18 2.21 25.63
CA VAL A 569 17.09 2.49 24.67
C VAL A 569 16.85 3.99 24.54
N ARG A 570 17.01 4.77 25.63
CA ARG A 570 16.90 6.24 25.59
C ARG A 570 17.99 6.88 24.73
N THR A 571 19.24 6.44 24.88
CA THR A 571 20.34 6.85 23.97
C THR A 571 20.10 6.37 22.54
N SER A 572 19.49 5.21 22.35
CA SER A 572 19.21 4.64 21.02
C SER A 572 18.15 5.41 20.26
N LEU A 573 17.10 5.83 20.96
CA LEU A 573 16.08 6.73 20.45
C LEU A 573 16.64 8.15 20.21
N ALA A 574 17.59 8.61 21.03
CA ALA A 574 18.08 10.00 21.03
C ALA A 574 19.28 10.25 20.09
N LEU A 575 20.28 9.37 20.07
CA LEU A 575 21.54 9.59 19.35
C LEU A 575 21.40 9.76 17.82
N PRO A 576 20.50 9.06 17.12
CA PRO A 576 20.24 9.32 15.71
C PRO A 576 19.97 10.80 15.45
N VAL A 577 19.17 11.45 16.32
CA VAL A 577 18.83 12.87 16.21
C VAL A 577 20.03 13.78 16.22
N ALA A 578 20.91 13.62 17.20
CA ALA A 578 21.98 14.60 17.44
C ALA A 578 22.88 14.80 16.21
N LEU A 579 23.02 13.78 15.37
CA LEU A 579 23.75 13.84 14.10
C LEU A 579 23.07 14.77 13.10
N ASP A 580 21.83 14.45 12.82
CA ASP A 580 20.96 15.03 11.79
C ASP A 580 20.75 16.53 11.97
N VAL A 581 20.70 16.90 13.24
CA VAL A 581 20.62 18.25 13.79
C VAL A 581 21.89 19.03 13.50
N VAL A 582 23.06 18.46 13.81
CA VAL A 582 24.35 19.09 13.54
C VAL A 582 24.63 19.21 12.05
N ASP A 583 24.28 18.17 11.29
CA ASP A 583 24.43 18.15 9.84
C ASP A 583 23.72 19.34 9.19
N GLU A 584 22.56 19.73 9.71
CA GLU A 584 21.88 20.91 9.21
C GLU A 584 22.52 22.21 9.65
N ILE A 585 22.90 22.39 10.92
CA ILE A 585 23.58 23.62 11.35
C ILE A 585 24.79 23.87 10.43
N ILE A 586 25.55 22.81 10.12
CA ILE A 586 26.67 22.83 9.18
C ILE A 586 26.24 23.21 7.76
N ASN A 587 25.14 22.68 7.24
CA ASN A 587 24.63 23.02 5.90
C ASN A 587 24.13 24.47 5.82
N ASN A 588 23.31 24.91 6.77
CA ASN A 588 22.77 26.28 6.82
C ASN A 588 23.90 27.31 7.01
N LEU A 589 24.97 26.97 7.76
CA LEU A 589 26.22 27.73 7.78
C LEU A 589 26.89 27.77 6.40
N LYS A 590 27.03 26.64 5.71
CA LYS A 590 27.81 26.56 4.45
C LYS A 590 27.15 27.27 3.27
N PHE A 591 25.83 27.21 3.11
CA PHE A 591 25.15 27.68 1.88
C PHE A 591 24.74 29.16 1.85
N HIS A 592 24.74 29.87 2.98
CA HIS A 592 24.36 31.29 3.04
C HIS A 592 25.54 32.21 3.35
N GLU A 593 25.68 33.34 2.63
CA GLU A 593 26.66 34.40 2.96
C GLU A 593 26.28 35.20 4.23
N SER A 594 25.09 34.96 4.78
CA SER A 594 24.57 35.56 6.01
C SER A 594 25.50 35.42 7.23
N PRO A 595 25.50 36.40 8.15
CA PRO A 595 26.03 36.21 9.50
C PRO A 595 25.31 35.09 10.26
N ILE A 596 25.96 34.54 11.30
CA ILE A 596 25.37 33.55 12.22
C ILE A 596 24.04 34.03 12.80
N GLU A 597 23.90 35.35 13.00
CA GLU A 597 22.71 36.05 13.50
C GLU A 597 21.43 35.89 12.65
N ASN A 598 21.56 35.47 11.39
CA ASN A 598 20.46 35.30 10.43
C ASN A 598 20.33 33.83 9.97
N ILE A 599 20.94 32.88 10.68
CA ILE A 599 20.68 31.46 10.43
C ILE A 599 19.31 31.15 11.03
N GLY A 600 18.38 30.74 10.16
CA GLY A 600 17.13 30.12 10.59
C GLY A 600 17.48 28.86 11.35
N PHE A 601 17.58 28.99 12.67
CA PHE A 601 17.62 27.88 13.60
C PHE A 601 16.28 27.87 14.36
N PRO A 602 15.69 26.69 14.60
CA PRO A 602 14.30 26.42 14.99
C PRO A 602 13.48 27.13 16.10
N LYS A 603 12.66 26.39 16.88
CA LYS A 603 11.74 26.85 17.96
C LYS A 603 11.57 25.87 19.11
N THR A 604 10.89 26.34 20.16
CA THR A 604 11.01 25.88 21.55
C THR A 604 9.72 26.22 22.34
N ASN A 605 8.97 25.21 22.85
CA ASN A 605 7.64 25.18 23.54
C ASN A 605 6.45 24.77 22.64
N ARG A 606 5.60 23.83 23.08
CA ARG A 606 4.83 22.77 22.37
C ARG A 606 3.95 22.10 23.50
N LEU A 607 3.64 20.80 23.58
CA LEU A 607 2.85 20.18 24.73
C LEU A 607 3.53 18.93 25.37
N TYR A 608 3.32 18.43 26.61
CA TYR A 608 4.08 17.23 27.12
C TYR A 608 3.34 15.87 27.28
N SER A 609 3.95 14.79 26.74
CA SER A 609 3.52 13.37 26.79
C SER A 609 2.17 13.05 26.12
N GLY A 610 2.03 11.97 25.34
CA GLY A 610 0.73 11.71 24.70
C GLY A 610 0.58 10.46 23.83
N SER A 611 -0.61 10.33 23.23
CA SER A 611 -1.07 9.18 22.44
C SER A 611 -1.57 9.56 21.05
N VAL A 612 -1.68 8.54 20.21
CA VAL A 612 -1.85 8.55 18.76
C VAL A 612 -3.13 7.81 18.41
N LEU A 613 -3.83 8.25 17.37
CA LEU A 613 -4.76 7.40 16.63
C LEU A 613 -4.65 7.74 15.15
N ALA A 614 -4.77 6.76 14.26
CA ALA A 614 -4.51 6.89 12.83
C ALA A 614 -5.59 6.24 11.94
N SER A 615 -5.64 6.71 10.70
CA SER A 615 -6.55 6.27 9.63
C SER A 615 -6.13 4.92 9.04
N GLY A 616 -4.92 4.85 8.52
CA GLY A 616 -4.21 3.64 8.10
C GLY A 616 -2.73 3.77 8.50
N GLU A 617 -1.95 2.69 8.52
CA GLU A 617 -0.50 2.76 8.74
C GLU A 617 0.24 1.70 7.89
N GLN A 618 1.24 2.11 7.10
CA GLN A 618 2.02 1.17 6.28
C GLN A 618 3.07 0.42 7.11
N LEU A 619 2.61 -0.56 7.88
CA LEU A 619 3.48 -1.49 8.61
C LEU A 619 4.53 -2.14 7.69
N PRO A 620 5.80 -2.27 8.12
CA PRO A 620 6.41 -1.69 9.32
C PRO A 620 7.10 -0.34 9.05
N VAL A 621 7.29 0.02 7.79
CA VAL A 621 8.18 1.13 7.39
C VAL A 621 7.55 2.47 7.73
N GLY A 622 6.22 2.48 7.84
CA GLY A 622 5.38 3.62 8.12
C GLY A 622 4.43 3.46 9.32
N ILE A 623 4.99 3.30 10.53
CA ILE A 623 4.25 3.01 11.78
C ILE A 623 3.83 4.26 12.55
N ALA A 624 2.67 4.15 13.19
CA ALA A 624 1.94 5.18 13.92
C ALA A 624 2.54 5.73 15.24
N THR A 625 3.84 5.90 15.31
CA THR A 625 4.55 6.55 16.43
C THR A 625 5.76 7.39 16.00
N SER A 626 6.12 7.36 14.72
CA SER A 626 7.53 7.33 14.37
C SER A 626 8.13 8.61 13.74
N ALA A 627 7.57 9.32 12.75
CA ALA A 627 7.71 10.79 12.73
C ALA A 627 6.80 11.44 13.76
N PHE A 628 6.61 10.70 14.85
CA PHE A 628 6.56 11.07 16.24
C PHE A 628 7.89 11.25 17.12
N ASP A 629 9.12 10.83 16.71
CA ASP A 629 10.32 10.77 17.62
C ASP A 629 11.82 10.95 17.13
N GLY A 630 12.24 11.92 16.27
CA GLY A 630 13.70 12.27 16.06
C GLY A 630 14.52 12.55 14.71
N THR A 631 14.42 11.83 13.57
CA THR A 631 15.34 11.75 12.36
C THR A 631 14.56 11.61 10.99
N GLN A 632 15.05 11.63 9.70
CA GLN A 632 14.19 11.80 8.44
C GLN A 632 14.13 10.87 7.08
N LEU A 633 14.45 9.54 7.02
CA LEU A 633 14.54 8.43 5.98
C LEU A 633 13.46 7.30 5.76
N TYR A 634 12.81 6.62 6.73
CA TYR A 634 11.67 5.65 6.53
C TYR A 634 10.47 5.99 7.47
N LYS A 635 9.19 6.14 7.06
CA LYS A 635 8.39 7.49 7.24
C LYS A 635 7.06 6.95 8.08
N TRP A 636 5.76 7.28 7.81
CA TRP A 636 4.35 6.76 7.90
C TRP A 636 3.94 7.15 6.50
N GLU A 637 3.57 6.15 5.77
CA GLU A 637 3.03 6.24 4.46
C GLU A 637 1.59 5.80 4.70
N GLU A 638 0.61 6.65 4.43
CA GLU A 638 -0.78 6.19 4.41
C GLU A 638 -0.91 5.25 3.20
N PRO A 639 -1.24 3.96 3.38
CA PRO A 639 -1.37 3.03 2.26
C PRO A 639 -2.30 3.55 1.14
N ASN A 640 -3.30 4.37 1.50
CA ASN A 640 -4.29 4.94 0.58
C ASN A 640 -3.91 6.32 0.01
N GLY A 641 -2.68 6.80 0.25
CA GLY A 641 -2.20 8.14 -0.13
C GLY A 641 -2.74 9.24 0.80
N ALA A 642 -2.66 10.52 0.42
CA ALA A 642 -3.10 11.64 1.29
C ALA A 642 -4.62 11.69 1.60
N LYS A 643 -5.37 10.62 1.31
CA LYS A 643 -6.83 10.62 1.18
C LYS A 643 -7.47 9.55 2.07
N GLY A 644 -8.21 9.99 3.08
CA GLY A 644 -8.54 9.23 4.29
C GLY A 644 -7.53 9.41 5.43
N CYS A 645 -6.35 9.96 5.11
CA CYS A 645 -5.12 10.12 5.90
C CYS A 645 -5.22 11.01 7.18
N TRP A 646 -6.16 10.71 8.09
CA TRP A 646 -6.35 11.41 9.38
C TRP A 646 -5.62 10.77 10.52
N LEU A 647 -5.46 11.59 11.57
CA LEU A 647 -4.72 11.24 12.75
C LEU A 647 -5.04 12.19 13.91
N ILE A 648 -5.10 11.69 15.13
CA ILE A 648 -5.33 12.48 16.36
C ILE A 648 -4.13 12.33 17.29
N TYR A 649 -3.64 13.45 17.82
CA TYR A 649 -2.79 13.46 19.02
C TYR A 649 -3.59 13.85 20.24
N ARG A 650 -3.30 13.20 21.36
CA ARG A 650 -3.92 13.47 22.65
C ARG A 650 -2.84 13.53 23.72
N VAL A 651 -2.63 14.74 24.28
CA VAL A 651 -1.77 14.96 25.44
C VAL A 651 -2.27 14.13 26.63
N LEU A 652 -1.37 13.47 27.36
CA LEU A 652 -1.71 12.54 28.45
C LEU A 652 -1.89 13.24 29.81
N ASP A 653 -1.31 14.41 30.00
CA ASP A 653 -1.46 15.25 31.20
C ASP A 653 -2.85 15.89 31.35
N LYS A 654 -3.65 15.90 30.27
CA LYS A 654 -4.99 16.49 30.17
C LYS A 654 -5.02 18.01 30.38
N GLN A 655 -3.89 18.71 30.25
CA GLN A 655 -3.88 20.17 30.31
C GLN A 655 -4.38 20.79 29.00
N MET A 656 -5.18 21.85 29.12
CA MET A 656 -5.59 22.68 28.01
C MET A 656 -4.46 23.64 27.65
N TYR A 657 -3.55 23.15 26.84
CA TYR A 657 -2.58 23.98 26.15
C TYR A 657 -3.24 24.64 24.93
N GLU A 658 -3.13 25.97 24.82
CA GLU A 658 -2.82 26.54 23.52
C GLU A 658 -1.50 25.92 23.02
N LEU A 659 -1.29 25.70 21.71
CA LEU A 659 -0.40 24.65 21.18
C LEU A 659 0.95 24.92 20.38
N ASP A 660 1.46 26.17 20.08
CA ASP A 660 2.45 26.88 19.08
C ASP A 660 3.94 26.73 19.10
N SER A 661 4.64 26.53 17.97
CA SER A 661 4.51 26.84 16.52
C SER A 661 4.41 25.65 15.49
N TYR A 662 3.77 25.69 14.32
CA TYR A 662 3.59 24.42 13.54
C TYR A 662 4.77 24.10 12.60
N ASP A 663 5.58 23.03 12.83
CA ASP A 663 6.90 22.88 12.18
C ASP A 663 7.49 21.49 11.74
N LEU A 664 8.25 21.51 10.62
CA LEU A 664 7.99 20.64 9.45
C LEU A 664 9.04 20.69 8.26
N LYS A 665 9.70 19.55 7.88
CA LYS A 665 10.71 19.26 6.77
C LYS A 665 10.27 18.97 5.30
N SER A 666 9.19 18.21 5.08
CA SER A 666 9.02 17.12 4.08
C SER A 666 9.98 15.91 4.27
N ALA A 667 10.08 14.94 3.35
CA ALA A 667 11.13 13.90 3.35
C ALA A 667 12.22 14.13 2.31
N ASN A 668 13.35 13.41 2.43
CA ASN A 668 14.57 13.65 1.65
C ASN A 668 14.50 13.07 0.23
N ASP A 669 13.41 13.35 -0.46
CA ASP A 669 13.10 12.81 -1.77
C ASP A 669 13.95 13.52 -2.83
N VAL A 670 14.76 12.74 -3.56
CA VAL A 670 15.54 13.22 -4.70
C VAL A 670 14.59 13.48 -5.87
N PRO A 671 14.64 14.65 -6.55
CA PRO A 671 13.67 14.97 -7.60
C PRO A 671 13.83 14.03 -8.80
N GLU A 672 12.76 13.30 -9.11
CA GLU A 672 12.61 12.55 -10.36
C GLU A 672 12.44 13.52 -11.54
N ARG A 673 12.93 13.14 -12.72
CA ARG A 673 12.85 13.96 -13.94
C ARG A 673 11.66 13.52 -14.80
N ASP A 674 11.15 14.45 -15.61
CA ASP A 674 10.12 14.19 -16.61
C ASP A 674 10.56 13.07 -17.59
N PRO A 675 9.82 11.94 -17.68
CA PRO A 675 10.12 10.85 -18.61
C PRO A 675 10.15 11.26 -20.09
N MET A 676 9.46 12.33 -20.48
CA MET A 676 9.40 12.76 -21.90
C MET A 676 10.74 13.27 -22.45
N GLU A 677 11.72 13.64 -21.61
CA GLU A 677 13.08 13.99 -22.08
C GLU A 677 13.78 12.83 -22.81
N TRP A 678 13.32 11.58 -22.64
CA TRP A 678 13.98 10.38 -23.18
C TRP A 678 13.44 9.94 -24.55
N TRP A 679 12.42 10.62 -25.11
CA TRP A 679 11.89 10.32 -26.45
C TRP A 679 12.54 11.18 -27.56
N VAL A 680 13.12 10.53 -28.57
CA VAL A 680 13.91 11.19 -29.62
C VAL A 680 13.20 11.13 -30.99
N ASN A 681 12.50 12.20 -31.34
CA ASN A 681 12.03 12.41 -32.72
C ASN A 681 13.24 12.78 -33.63
N SER A 682 13.88 13.90 -33.32
CA SER A 682 15.21 14.31 -33.81
C SER A 682 16.11 14.56 -32.60
N PRO A 683 17.39 14.14 -32.60
CA PRO A 683 18.33 14.51 -31.55
C PRO A 683 18.65 16.02 -31.60
N PRO A 684 18.88 16.69 -30.45
CA PRO A 684 19.51 18.00 -30.45
C PRO A 684 20.95 17.91 -30.99
N CYS A 685 21.44 18.97 -31.60
CA CYS A 685 22.79 19.03 -32.15
C CYS A 685 23.86 18.87 -31.06
N ASP A 686 24.72 17.86 -31.16
CA ASP A 686 25.78 17.54 -30.18
C ASP A 686 26.75 18.71 -29.92
N TYR A 687 26.79 19.71 -30.79
CA TYR A 687 27.67 20.87 -30.72
C TYR A 687 27.02 22.16 -30.19
N CYS A 688 25.68 22.25 -30.16
CA CYS A 688 25.00 23.50 -29.80
C CYS A 688 23.58 23.35 -29.23
N GLY A 689 23.10 22.13 -28.96
CA GLY A 689 21.79 21.86 -28.36
C GLY A 689 20.57 22.13 -29.24
N ARG A 690 20.74 22.80 -30.38
CA ARG A 690 19.64 23.24 -31.28
C ARG A 690 19.13 22.13 -32.20
N GLU A 691 17.93 22.33 -32.71
CA GLU A 691 17.20 21.42 -33.60
C GLU A 691 17.98 20.94 -34.83
N THR A 692 17.60 19.73 -35.28
CA THR A 692 18.20 19.03 -36.41
C THR A 692 17.12 18.40 -37.30
N SER A 693 17.39 18.32 -38.60
CA SER A 693 16.56 17.62 -39.59
C SER A 693 17.25 16.35 -40.09
N ASN A 694 16.48 15.29 -40.31
CA ASN A 694 17.01 14.02 -40.82
C ASN A 694 17.48 14.20 -42.28
N ILE A 695 18.68 13.71 -42.60
CA ILE A 695 19.30 13.78 -43.94
C ILE A 695 19.63 12.39 -44.50
N GLY A 696 18.97 11.35 -44.01
CA GLY A 696 19.13 9.96 -44.45
C GLY A 696 20.00 9.10 -43.52
N MET A 697 20.45 7.97 -44.05
CA MET A 697 21.24 6.98 -43.31
C MET A 697 22.74 7.17 -43.52
N GLY A 698 23.52 6.96 -42.47
CA GLY A 698 24.99 6.91 -42.50
C GLY A 698 25.52 5.49 -42.43
N SER A 699 26.73 5.28 -42.94
CA SER A 699 27.50 4.06 -42.67
C SER A 699 27.81 3.96 -41.16
N PRO A 700 27.55 2.83 -40.49
CA PRO A 700 27.85 2.65 -39.07
C PRO A 700 29.36 2.54 -38.83
N LEU A 701 29.83 3.15 -37.73
CA LEU A 701 31.22 3.10 -37.29
C LEU A 701 31.48 1.83 -36.47
N PRO A 702 32.74 1.33 -36.36
CA PRO A 702 33.07 0.16 -35.55
C PRO A 702 32.57 0.26 -34.09
N SER A 703 32.70 1.42 -33.47
CA SER A 703 32.22 1.71 -32.10
C SER A 703 30.70 1.87 -31.98
N GLU A 704 29.97 1.95 -33.09
CA GLU A 704 28.50 1.94 -33.10
C GLU A 704 28.00 0.50 -33.34
N ILE A 705 28.68 -0.24 -34.23
CA ILE A 705 28.46 -1.68 -34.49
C ILE A 705 28.62 -2.51 -33.22
N GLU A 706 29.62 -2.20 -32.39
CA GLU A 706 29.90 -2.85 -31.09
C GLU A 706 28.66 -2.95 -30.19
N PHE A 707 27.79 -1.93 -30.20
CA PHE A 707 26.55 -1.88 -29.42
C PHE A 707 25.29 -2.12 -30.27
N GLY A 708 25.44 -2.81 -31.40
CA GLY A 708 24.35 -3.17 -32.32
C GLY A 708 23.78 -2.02 -33.15
N GLY A 709 24.46 -0.87 -33.21
CA GLY A 709 24.05 0.34 -33.93
C GLY A 709 24.17 0.27 -35.45
N TYR A 710 23.77 -0.84 -36.07
CA TYR A 710 23.89 -1.09 -37.52
C TYR A 710 23.11 -0.10 -38.39
N ARG A 711 22.05 0.52 -37.84
CA ARG A 711 21.28 1.60 -38.47
C ARG A 711 21.66 2.92 -37.79
N VAL A 712 22.33 3.81 -38.53
CA VAL A 712 22.63 5.16 -38.04
C VAL A 712 21.89 6.19 -38.87
N GLU A 713 20.99 6.93 -38.23
CA GLU A 713 20.33 8.09 -38.83
C GLU A 713 21.25 9.31 -38.72
N LEU A 714 21.33 10.12 -39.79
CA LEU A 714 22.13 11.34 -39.82
C LEU A 714 21.22 12.56 -39.75
N TYR A 715 21.61 13.52 -38.92
CA TYR A 715 20.80 14.68 -38.56
C TYR A 715 21.59 15.97 -38.74
N ARG A 716 21.17 16.84 -39.67
CA ARG A 716 21.83 18.12 -39.92
C ARG A 716 21.22 19.20 -39.03
N CYS A 717 22.05 19.89 -38.24
CA CYS A 717 21.60 21.02 -37.45
C CYS A 717 21.23 22.21 -38.34
N ILE A 718 20.02 22.75 -38.15
CA ILE A 718 19.49 23.86 -38.95
C ILE A 718 20.32 25.14 -38.70
N SER A 719 20.77 25.38 -37.46
CA SER A 719 21.54 26.58 -37.10
C SER A 719 23.03 26.54 -37.45
N CYS A 720 23.68 25.36 -37.45
CA CYS A 720 25.15 25.28 -37.62
C CYS A 720 25.62 24.33 -38.73
N SER A 721 24.71 23.72 -39.49
CA SER A 721 24.97 22.79 -40.61
C SER A 721 25.81 21.52 -40.31
N ARG A 722 26.31 21.36 -39.08
CA ARG A 722 26.99 20.14 -38.61
C ARG A 722 26.03 18.95 -38.60
N VAL A 723 26.60 17.75 -38.72
CA VAL A 723 25.85 16.49 -38.69
C VAL A 723 26.03 15.83 -37.33
N THR A 724 24.91 15.61 -36.64
CA THR A 724 24.74 14.74 -35.48
C THR A 724 24.42 13.32 -35.96
N ARG A 725 24.92 12.31 -35.24
CA ARG A 725 24.68 10.90 -35.53
C ARG A 725 23.71 10.32 -34.51
N PHE A 726 22.73 9.55 -34.98
CA PHE A 726 21.80 8.83 -34.12
C PHE A 726 21.82 7.33 -34.45
N PRO A 727 22.76 6.57 -33.84
CA PRO A 727 22.76 5.12 -33.92
C PRO A 727 21.55 4.54 -33.19
N ARG A 728 20.82 3.67 -33.88
CA ARG A 728 19.71 2.88 -33.34
C ARG A 728 20.33 1.69 -32.57
N TYR A 729 20.85 1.96 -31.38
CA TYR A 729 21.52 0.97 -30.54
C TYR A 729 20.56 -0.16 -30.14
N ASN A 730 21.04 -1.40 -30.20
CA ASN A 730 20.26 -2.59 -29.86
C ASN A 730 20.80 -3.30 -28.60
N ASP A 731 22.02 -2.98 -28.17
CA ASP A 731 22.54 -3.42 -26.87
C ASP A 731 21.87 -2.64 -25.74
N ALA A 732 21.16 -3.35 -24.86
CA ALA A 732 20.38 -2.74 -23.80
C ALA A 732 21.23 -2.11 -22.67
N LEU A 733 22.48 -2.54 -22.47
CA LEU A 733 23.38 -1.87 -21.52
C LEU A 733 23.79 -0.48 -22.05
N LYS A 734 23.96 -0.34 -23.37
CA LYS A 734 24.15 0.97 -24.01
C LYS A 734 22.91 1.85 -23.92
N LEU A 735 21.72 1.27 -23.82
CA LEU A 735 20.47 2.02 -23.58
C LEU A 735 20.34 2.52 -22.13
N LEU A 736 20.84 1.78 -21.14
CA LEU A 736 20.95 2.26 -19.74
C LEU A 736 21.92 3.45 -19.59
N GLU A 737 22.94 3.53 -20.45
CA GLU A 737 23.89 4.65 -20.52
C GLU A 737 23.30 5.85 -21.27
N THR A 738 22.75 5.63 -22.48
CA THR A 738 22.27 6.72 -23.35
C THR A 738 20.92 7.30 -22.94
N ARG A 739 20.05 6.49 -22.30
CA ARG A 739 18.74 6.86 -21.76
C ARG A 739 17.84 7.67 -22.72
N ARG A 740 17.94 7.38 -24.03
CA ARG A 740 17.20 8.12 -25.06
C ARG A 740 16.93 7.26 -26.29
N GLY A 741 15.75 7.36 -26.87
CA GLY A 741 15.39 6.62 -28.08
C GLY A 741 13.93 6.76 -28.50
N ARG A 742 13.42 5.75 -29.21
CA ARG A 742 12.00 5.60 -29.61
C ARG A 742 11.50 4.25 -29.10
N CYS A 743 10.31 3.80 -29.52
CA CYS A 743 9.72 2.54 -29.05
C CYS A 743 10.67 1.32 -29.13
N GLY A 744 11.53 1.24 -30.16
CA GLY A 744 12.61 0.26 -30.25
C GLY A 744 13.50 0.21 -28.99
N GLU A 745 14.11 1.33 -28.63
CA GLU A 745 14.98 1.42 -27.45
C GLU A 745 14.18 1.38 -26.14
N TRP A 746 13.03 2.03 -26.09
CA TRP A 746 12.18 2.09 -24.90
C TRP A 746 11.66 0.71 -24.51
N ALA A 747 11.06 -0.04 -25.44
CA ALA A 747 10.60 -1.40 -25.18
C ALA A 747 11.77 -2.35 -24.89
N ASN A 748 12.92 -2.22 -25.57
CA ASN A 748 14.11 -3.03 -25.29
C ASN A 748 14.65 -2.78 -23.86
N CYS A 749 14.88 -1.51 -23.50
CA CYS A 749 15.39 -1.10 -22.20
C CYS A 749 14.39 -1.35 -21.05
N PHE A 750 13.10 -1.15 -21.28
CA PHE A 750 12.06 -1.45 -20.30
C PHE A 750 11.86 -2.97 -20.12
N THR A 751 11.88 -3.75 -21.20
CA THR A 751 11.90 -5.22 -21.12
C THR A 751 13.12 -5.71 -20.33
N LEU A 752 14.29 -5.06 -20.49
CA LEU A 752 15.45 -5.31 -19.62
C LEU A 752 15.17 -4.92 -18.16
N TYR A 753 14.71 -3.69 -17.86
CA TYR A 753 14.42 -3.28 -16.48
C TYR A 753 13.48 -4.25 -15.77
N CYS A 754 12.40 -4.63 -16.45
CA CYS A 754 11.52 -5.69 -16.00
C CYS A 754 12.35 -6.96 -15.72
N ARG A 755 13.04 -7.54 -16.70
CA ARG A 755 13.88 -8.75 -16.52
C ARG A 755 14.87 -8.64 -15.36
N SER A 756 15.47 -7.49 -15.10
CA SER A 756 16.39 -7.23 -13.99
C SER A 756 15.69 -7.09 -12.63
N PHE A 757 14.48 -6.53 -12.56
CA PHE A 757 13.58 -6.65 -11.40
C PHE A 757 12.96 -8.06 -11.27
N GLY A 758 13.37 -8.98 -12.15
CA GLY A 758 13.03 -10.41 -12.18
C GLY A 758 12.01 -10.78 -13.25
N TYR A 759 11.26 -9.78 -13.73
CA TYR A 759 10.02 -9.88 -14.47
C TYR A 759 10.24 -10.67 -15.80
N GLU A 760 9.52 -11.76 -16.11
CA GLU A 760 9.69 -12.59 -17.34
C GLU A 760 9.33 -11.91 -18.70
N ALA A 761 9.43 -10.59 -18.78
CA ALA A 761 8.93 -9.72 -19.83
C ALA A 761 9.25 -10.17 -21.27
N ARG A 762 8.23 -10.41 -22.09
CA ARG A 762 8.41 -10.62 -23.54
C ARG A 762 8.67 -9.28 -24.21
N LEU A 763 9.61 -9.25 -25.15
CA LEU A 763 9.65 -8.19 -26.16
C LEU A 763 8.67 -8.59 -27.27
N ILE A 764 7.71 -7.73 -27.58
CA ILE A 764 6.69 -7.99 -28.59
C ILE A 764 7.08 -7.30 -29.89
N LEU A 765 7.07 -8.06 -30.99
CA LEU A 765 7.38 -7.59 -32.34
C LEU A 765 6.11 -7.62 -33.19
N ASP A 766 5.54 -6.44 -33.43
CA ASP A 766 4.47 -6.22 -34.39
C ASP A 766 5.08 -5.86 -35.75
N PHE A 767 4.76 -6.67 -36.76
CA PHE A 767 5.29 -6.56 -38.13
C PHE A 767 4.76 -5.31 -38.87
N THR A 768 3.91 -4.49 -38.24
CA THR A 768 3.46 -3.18 -38.71
C THR A 768 4.20 -2.00 -38.04
N ASP A 769 5.51 -2.18 -37.83
CA ASP A 769 6.48 -1.23 -37.26
C ASP A 769 6.11 -0.70 -35.86
N HIS A 770 5.89 -1.59 -34.89
CA HIS A 770 5.89 -1.21 -33.48
C HIS A 770 6.45 -2.33 -32.58
N VAL A 771 6.94 -1.95 -31.40
CA VAL A 771 7.37 -2.90 -30.37
C VAL A 771 6.96 -2.39 -28.99
N TRP A 772 6.63 -3.32 -28.11
CA TRP A 772 6.24 -3.08 -26.73
C TRP A 772 6.61 -4.30 -25.87
N THR A 773 6.12 -4.34 -24.63
CA THR A 773 6.46 -5.40 -23.67
C THR A 773 5.19 -6.16 -23.25
N GLU A 774 5.22 -7.49 -23.16
CA GLU A 774 4.26 -8.20 -22.30
C GLU A 774 4.95 -8.55 -20.99
N CYS A 775 4.71 -7.75 -19.95
CA CYS A 775 4.85 -8.22 -18.58
C CYS A 775 3.49 -8.76 -18.14
N PHE A 776 3.22 -10.03 -18.45
CA PHE A 776 2.46 -10.95 -17.59
C PHE A 776 2.51 -10.39 -16.11
N SER A 777 1.48 -9.74 -15.50
CA SER A 777 1.18 -9.67 -14.02
C SER A 777 -0.05 -10.51 -13.45
N SER A 778 0.23 -11.41 -12.48
CA SER A 778 -0.48 -12.60 -11.92
C SER A 778 -1.87 -12.37 -11.54
N PRO A 779 -2.14 -11.36 -10.69
CA PRO A 779 -3.33 -10.54 -10.83
C PRO A 779 -4.40 -11.10 -11.78
N LEU A 780 -4.11 -11.11 -13.08
CA LEU A 780 -5.07 -11.37 -14.14
C LEU A 780 -4.79 -12.65 -15.00
N GLY A 781 -3.78 -13.47 -14.69
CA GLY A 781 -3.46 -14.84 -15.21
C GLY A 781 -3.30 -15.17 -16.73
N ARG A 782 -4.07 -14.54 -17.64
CA ARG A 782 -3.81 -14.46 -19.10
C ARG A 782 -2.52 -13.67 -19.39
N TRP A 783 -2.10 -13.27 -20.60
CA TRP A 783 -1.00 -12.28 -20.68
C TRP A 783 -1.41 -10.83 -20.34
N MET A 784 -0.43 -9.96 -20.06
CA MET A 784 -0.64 -8.52 -19.83
C MET A 784 0.19 -7.71 -20.82
N HIS A 785 -0.47 -6.84 -21.55
CA HIS A 785 0.18 -5.86 -22.42
C HIS A 785 0.74 -4.70 -21.59
N LEU A 786 1.96 -4.23 -21.88
CA LEU A 786 2.53 -2.95 -21.41
C LEU A 786 3.12 -2.17 -22.60
N ASP A 787 2.74 -0.92 -22.81
CA ASP A 787 3.46 0.00 -23.69
C ASP A 787 4.22 1.07 -22.86
N PRO A 788 5.54 0.90 -22.63
CA PRO A 788 6.33 1.86 -21.87
C PRO A 788 6.48 3.21 -22.60
N CYS A 789 6.12 3.31 -23.88
CA CYS A 789 6.19 4.55 -24.67
C CYS A 789 4.92 5.40 -24.52
N GLU A 790 3.82 4.80 -24.06
CA GLU A 790 2.50 5.42 -23.92
C GLU A 790 2.05 5.49 -22.46
N GLY A 791 2.78 4.84 -21.53
CA GLY A 791 2.39 4.68 -20.13
C GLY A 791 1.21 3.71 -19.92
N VAL A 792 0.83 2.94 -20.96
CA VAL A 792 -0.37 2.11 -20.96
C VAL A 792 -0.06 0.70 -20.45
N TYR A 793 -0.96 0.15 -19.62
CA TYR A 793 -0.98 -1.26 -19.25
C TYR A 793 -2.34 -1.90 -19.51
N ASP A 794 -2.29 -3.21 -19.72
CA ASP A 794 -3.36 -4.19 -19.96
C ASP A 794 -4.51 -3.84 -20.93
N ASN A 795 -4.28 -2.89 -21.84
CA ASN A 795 -5.23 -2.51 -22.90
C ASN A 795 -4.76 -3.03 -24.28
N PRO A 796 -4.76 -4.35 -24.57
CA PRO A 796 -4.22 -4.89 -25.83
C PRO A 796 -4.97 -4.44 -27.08
N LEU A 797 -6.23 -3.98 -26.96
CA LEU A 797 -6.98 -3.43 -28.10
C LEU A 797 -6.61 -1.97 -28.44
N LEU A 798 -5.65 -1.36 -27.73
CA LEU A 798 -5.09 -0.04 -28.04
C LEU A 798 -4.71 0.08 -29.53
N TYR A 799 -4.06 -0.94 -30.09
CA TYR A 799 -3.55 -0.90 -31.46
C TYR A 799 -4.64 -1.07 -32.53
N GLU A 800 -5.58 -2.01 -32.37
CA GLU A 800 -6.63 -2.24 -33.37
C GLU A 800 -7.85 -1.30 -33.19
N LYS A 801 -8.33 -1.07 -31.95
CA LYS A 801 -9.49 -0.20 -31.67
C LYS A 801 -9.10 1.26 -31.50
N GLY A 802 -8.01 1.56 -30.78
CA GLY A 802 -7.55 2.94 -30.56
C GLY A 802 -6.78 3.54 -31.75
N TRP A 803 -5.82 2.81 -32.30
CA TRP A 803 -4.92 3.29 -33.36
C TRP A 803 -5.31 2.82 -34.77
N ASN A 804 -6.35 2.00 -34.92
CA ASN A 804 -6.81 1.46 -36.21
C ASN A 804 -5.71 0.72 -37.03
N LYS A 805 -4.74 0.09 -36.35
CA LYS A 805 -3.65 -0.65 -37.01
C LYS A 805 -4.19 -1.91 -37.68
N LYS A 806 -3.83 -2.10 -38.95
CA LYS A 806 -4.17 -3.30 -39.74
C LYS A 806 -3.19 -4.44 -39.48
N LEU A 807 -3.24 -5.01 -38.27
CA LEU A 807 -2.34 -6.06 -37.79
C LEU A 807 -2.31 -7.30 -38.71
N ASN A 808 -1.16 -7.98 -38.75
CA ASN A 808 -0.92 -9.21 -39.52
C ASN A 808 -0.18 -10.28 -38.68
N TYR A 809 1.01 -9.97 -38.17
CA TYR A 809 1.81 -10.84 -37.29
C TYR A 809 2.31 -10.03 -36.10
N VAL A 810 1.94 -10.44 -34.89
CA VAL A 810 2.47 -9.93 -33.62
C VAL A 810 3.11 -11.10 -32.90
N ILE A 811 4.44 -11.14 -32.90
CA ILE A 811 5.24 -12.25 -32.39
C ILE A 811 5.87 -11.85 -31.06
N ALA A 812 5.55 -12.59 -30.00
CA ALA A 812 6.23 -12.47 -28.72
C ALA A 812 7.58 -13.19 -28.75
N ILE A 813 8.63 -12.52 -28.29
CA ILE A 813 9.98 -13.07 -28.17
C ILE A 813 10.36 -13.14 -26.69
N ALA A 814 10.74 -14.33 -26.24
CA ALA A 814 11.14 -14.60 -24.85
C ALA A 814 12.39 -15.50 -24.77
N LYS A 815 12.93 -15.66 -23.56
CA LYS A 815 14.01 -16.62 -23.25
C LYS A 815 13.62 -18.08 -23.57
N ASP A 816 12.32 -18.36 -23.52
CA ASP A 816 11.71 -19.69 -23.51
C ASP A 816 11.06 -20.10 -24.85
N GLY A 817 10.98 -19.19 -25.81
CA GLY A 817 10.38 -19.45 -27.13
C GLY A 817 10.02 -18.18 -27.91
N VAL A 818 9.45 -18.42 -29.08
CA VAL A 818 8.74 -17.43 -29.90
C VAL A 818 7.29 -17.88 -30.08
N TYR A 819 6.36 -16.95 -29.87
CA TYR A 819 4.92 -17.24 -29.79
C TYR A 819 4.15 -16.28 -30.68
N ASP A 820 3.16 -16.78 -31.42
CA ASP A 820 2.23 -15.91 -32.14
C ASP A 820 1.13 -15.47 -31.18
N VAL A 821 1.17 -14.20 -30.78
CA VAL A 821 0.21 -13.60 -29.84
C VAL A 821 -0.78 -12.67 -30.56
N THR A 822 -0.82 -12.70 -31.89
CA THR A 822 -1.62 -11.77 -32.72
C THR A 822 -3.09 -11.74 -32.28
N LYS A 823 -3.65 -12.90 -31.91
CA LYS A 823 -5.04 -13.04 -31.45
C LYS A 823 -5.38 -12.21 -30.20
N ARG A 824 -4.41 -11.88 -29.33
CA ARG A 824 -4.63 -11.03 -28.14
C ARG A 824 -5.00 -9.60 -28.51
N TYR A 825 -4.34 -9.08 -29.54
CA TYR A 825 -4.33 -7.68 -29.96
C TYR A 825 -5.38 -7.35 -31.04
N THR A 826 -6.23 -8.31 -31.41
CA THR A 826 -7.28 -8.19 -32.43
C THR A 826 -8.60 -8.79 -31.94
N ARG A 827 -9.72 -8.31 -32.47
CA ARG A 827 -10.99 -9.07 -32.51
C ARG A 827 -11.44 -9.36 -33.95
N LYS A 828 -10.74 -8.79 -34.94
CA LYS A 828 -10.96 -8.97 -36.38
C LYS A 828 -10.09 -10.10 -36.97
N TRP A 829 -10.04 -11.26 -36.31
CA TRP A 829 -9.15 -12.37 -36.69
C TRP A 829 -9.29 -12.80 -38.17
N HIS A 830 -10.51 -12.78 -38.71
CA HIS A 830 -10.75 -13.09 -40.13
C HIS A 830 -10.09 -12.08 -41.09
N GLU A 831 -10.07 -10.78 -40.75
CA GLU A 831 -9.33 -9.79 -41.53
C GLU A 831 -7.82 -9.98 -41.39
N VAL A 832 -7.34 -10.24 -40.16
CA VAL A 832 -5.92 -10.48 -39.87
C VAL A 832 -5.40 -11.67 -40.67
N LEU A 833 -6.15 -12.78 -40.71
CA LEU A 833 -5.81 -13.96 -41.49
C LEU A 833 -5.69 -13.65 -43.00
N SER A 834 -6.55 -12.79 -43.55
CA SER A 834 -6.43 -12.35 -44.95
C SER A 834 -5.15 -11.55 -45.26
N ARG A 835 -4.50 -10.99 -44.22
CA ARG A 835 -3.24 -10.22 -44.30
C ARG A 835 -1.99 -11.07 -44.01
N ARG A 836 -2.15 -12.34 -43.62
CA ARG A 836 -1.06 -13.27 -43.27
C ARG A 836 -0.58 -14.07 -44.49
N THR A 837 -0.02 -13.35 -45.46
CA THR A 837 0.32 -13.89 -46.79
C THR A 837 1.81 -14.24 -46.98
N ILE A 838 2.66 -14.06 -45.96
CA ILE A 838 4.12 -14.25 -46.07
C ILE A 838 4.48 -15.75 -46.22
N THR A 839 3.70 -16.63 -45.57
CA THR A 839 3.85 -18.09 -45.61
C THR A 839 2.54 -18.74 -45.16
N THR A 840 2.40 -20.07 -45.29
CA THR A 840 1.21 -20.78 -44.78
C THR A 840 1.27 -20.91 -43.25
N GLU A 841 0.12 -20.90 -42.58
CA GLU A 841 0.04 -21.03 -41.11
C GLU A 841 0.73 -22.31 -40.59
N ALA A 842 0.61 -23.43 -41.31
CA ALA A 842 1.31 -24.67 -40.97
C ALA A 842 2.84 -24.53 -41.04
N ALA A 843 3.36 -23.78 -42.02
CA ALA A 843 4.79 -23.50 -42.13
C ALA A 843 5.26 -22.49 -41.07
N ALA A 844 4.46 -21.46 -40.78
CA ALA A 844 4.72 -20.52 -39.68
C ALA A 844 4.79 -21.25 -38.32
N ALA A 845 3.79 -22.08 -38.01
CA ALA A 845 3.76 -22.89 -36.80
C ALA A 845 4.93 -23.88 -36.72
N ALA A 846 5.33 -24.50 -37.84
CA ALA A 846 6.51 -25.37 -37.88
C ALA A 846 7.82 -24.61 -37.62
N VAL A 847 7.98 -23.41 -38.16
CA VAL A 847 9.15 -22.55 -37.92
C VAL A 847 9.19 -22.05 -36.47
N LEU A 848 8.07 -21.55 -35.94
CA LEU A 848 7.97 -21.11 -34.54
C LEU A 848 8.21 -22.29 -33.58
N SER A 849 7.63 -23.48 -33.84
CA SER A 849 7.89 -24.70 -33.06
C SER A 849 9.36 -25.13 -33.12
N SER A 850 10.02 -25.01 -34.28
CA SER A 850 11.45 -25.31 -34.44
C SER A 850 12.34 -24.35 -33.65
N ILE A 851 12.07 -23.04 -33.72
CA ILE A 851 12.78 -22.02 -32.96
C ILE A 851 12.54 -22.23 -31.45
N THR A 852 11.29 -22.42 -31.02
CA THR A 852 10.94 -22.65 -29.62
C THR A 852 11.55 -23.94 -29.08
N LYS A 853 11.55 -25.06 -29.83
CA LYS A 853 12.29 -26.28 -29.47
C LYS A 853 13.80 -26.03 -29.36
N LYS A 854 14.38 -25.18 -30.22
CA LYS A 854 15.78 -24.79 -30.12
C LYS A 854 16.07 -23.94 -28.88
N CYS A 855 15.23 -22.95 -28.55
CA CYS A 855 15.32 -22.20 -27.30
C CYS A 855 15.18 -23.11 -26.07
N ARG A 856 14.28 -24.10 -26.14
CA ARG A 856 14.00 -25.05 -25.06
C ARG A 856 14.99 -26.22 -24.94
N SER A 857 15.88 -26.41 -25.93
CA SER A 857 16.90 -27.47 -25.90
C SER A 857 17.88 -27.37 -24.71
N GLY A 858 17.92 -26.22 -24.04
CA GLY A 858 18.68 -26.00 -22.81
C GLY A 858 17.90 -26.12 -21.51
N PHE A 859 16.60 -26.43 -21.49
CA PHE A 859 15.84 -26.61 -20.24
C PHE A 859 15.67 -28.08 -19.86
N SER A 860 15.39 -28.37 -18.59
CA SER A 860 14.98 -29.72 -18.16
C SER A 860 13.60 -30.06 -18.71
N SER A 861 13.32 -31.37 -18.86
CA SER A 861 12.00 -31.88 -19.25
C SER A 861 10.87 -31.31 -18.38
N GLU A 862 11.07 -31.23 -17.06
CA GLU A 862 10.16 -30.57 -16.10
C GLU A 862 9.77 -29.14 -16.53
N VAL A 863 10.77 -28.32 -16.86
CA VAL A 863 10.56 -26.92 -17.28
C VAL A 863 9.96 -26.86 -18.68
N VAL A 864 10.36 -27.74 -19.60
CA VAL A 864 9.75 -27.83 -20.93
C VAL A 864 8.28 -28.19 -20.85
N SER A 865 7.88 -29.18 -20.04
CA SER A 865 6.47 -29.57 -19.88
C SER A 865 5.63 -28.50 -19.17
N LEU A 866 6.21 -27.72 -18.24
CA LEU A 866 5.54 -26.55 -17.65
C LEU A 866 5.34 -25.43 -18.67
N LEU A 867 6.33 -25.20 -19.55
CA LEU A 867 6.22 -24.25 -20.65
C LEU A 867 5.19 -24.71 -21.71
N GLU A 868 5.18 -25.99 -22.08
CA GLU A 868 4.19 -26.57 -23.01
C GLU A 868 2.76 -26.61 -22.42
N LEU A 869 2.63 -26.66 -21.09
CA LEU A 869 1.35 -26.44 -20.40
C LEU A 869 0.94 -24.96 -20.44
N ARG A 870 1.88 -24.01 -20.28
CA ARG A 870 1.64 -22.57 -20.42
C ARG A 870 1.24 -22.19 -21.85
N ASP A 871 1.93 -22.73 -22.86
CA ASP A 871 1.63 -22.51 -24.27
C ASP A 871 0.20 -22.94 -24.63
N ARG A 872 -0.27 -24.08 -24.09
CA ARG A 872 -1.63 -24.57 -24.33
C ARG A 872 -2.67 -23.68 -23.67
N LYS A 873 -2.48 -23.31 -22.40
CA LYS A 873 -3.37 -22.36 -21.70
C LYS A 873 -3.41 -21.00 -22.40
N GLU A 874 -2.30 -20.53 -22.96
CA GLU A 874 -2.27 -19.32 -23.76
C GLU A 874 -2.94 -19.50 -25.13
N ALA A 875 -2.76 -20.62 -25.81
CA ALA A 875 -3.50 -20.90 -27.05
C ALA A 875 -5.02 -20.96 -26.81
N GLU A 876 -5.45 -21.54 -25.69
CA GLU A 876 -6.84 -21.57 -25.21
C GLU A 876 -7.36 -20.15 -24.90
N GLU A 877 -6.60 -19.32 -24.17
CA GLU A 877 -6.89 -17.88 -23.95
C GLU A 877 -7.07 -17.13 -25.28
N LEU A 878 -6.11 -17.30 -26.20
CA LEU A 878 -6.04 -16.60 -27.48
C LEU A 878 -7.17 -17.00 -28.44
N GLU A 879 -7.66 -18.24 -28.37
CA GLU A 879 -8.81 -18.68 -29.15
C GLU A 879 -10.12 -18.13 -28.56
N GLN A 880 -10.31 -18.25 -27.24
CA GLN A 880 -11.51 -17.75 -26.54
C GLN A 880 -11.65 -16.23 -26.65
N ALA A 881 -10.54 -15.48 -26.58
CA ALA A 881 -10.53 -14.03 -26.64
C ALA A 881 -11.12 -13.44 -27.94
N ILE A 882 -11.17 -14.21 -29.04
CA ILE A 882 -11.78 -13.77 -30.31
C ILE A 882 -13.32 -13.70 -30.21
N TYR A 883 -13.94 -14.55 -29.39
CA TYR A 883 -15.39 -14.74 -29.32
C TYR A 883 -16.09 -13.90 -28.23
N LEU A 884 -15.32 -13.23 -27.36
CA LEU A 884 -15.86 -12.32 -26.36
C LEU A 884 -16.47 -11.07 -27.04
N GLN A 885 -17.71 -10.73 -26.69
CA GLN A 885 -18.35 -9.51 -27.20
C GLN A 885 -17.55 -8.25 -26.80
N ILE A 886 -17.51 -7.29 -27.71
CA ILE A 886 -16.87 -6.00 -27.48
C ILE A 886 -17.87 -5.12 -26.73
N ASP A 887 -17.53 -4.68 -25.52
CA ASP A 887 -18.17 -3.50 -24.95
C ASP A 887 -17.83 -2.29 -25.83
N SER A 888 -18.85 -1.80 -26.53
CA SER A 888 -18.76 -0.67 -27.45
C SER A 888 -18.65 0.66 -26.71
N SER A 889 -19.02 0.72 -25.42
CA SER A 889 -19.14 1.98 -24.66
C SER A 889 -17.80 2.65 -24.34
N MET A 890 -16.71 1.88 -24.16
CA MET A 890 -15.40 2.43 -23.79
C MET A 890 -14.61 2.97 -24.99
N PRO A 891 -14.34 4.29 -25.10
CA PRO A 891 -13.39 4.82 -26.06
C PRO A 891 -11.95 4.49 -25.63
N LEU A 892 -11.12 4.04 -26.57
CA LEU A 892 -9.68 3.86 -26.34
C LEU A 892 -8.89 4.99 -27.02
N PRO A 893 -7.81 5.50 -26.41
CA PRO A 893 -7.08 6.64 -26.94
C PRO A 893 -6.35 6.30 -28.24
N GLY A 894 -6.25 7.30 -29.13
CA GLY A 894 -5.25 7.31 -30.18
C GLY A 894 -3.83 7.34 -29.62
N ARG A 895 -2.85 7.11 -30.49
CA ARG A 895 -1.43 7.07 -30.13
C ARG A 895 -0.96 8.39 -29.55
N GLN A 896 -0.17 8.34 -28.48
CA GLN A 896 0.43 9.51 -27.84
C GLN A 896 1.90 9.68 -28.24
N SER A 897 2.67 8.59 -28.41
CA SER A 897 4.08 8.68 -28.84
C SER A 897 4.25 9.16 -30.30
N GLY A 898 5.36 9.86 -30.55
CA GLY A 898 5.75 10.34 -31.88
C GLY A 898 5.05 11.63 -32.34
N ALA A 899 5.59 12.23 -33.41
CA ALA A 899 5.10 13.48 -33.98
C ALA A 899 3.63 13.38 -34.47
N VAL A 900 2.89 14.50 -34.36
CA VAL A 900 1.46 14.55 -34.69
C VAL A 900 1.22 14.29 -36.18
N GLU A 901 2.13 14.75 -37.04
CA GLU A 901 2.13 14.58 -38.49
C GLU A 901 2.32 13.10 -38.86
N TRP A 902 3.20 12.41 -38.14
CA TRP A 902 3.50 10.99 -38.32
C TRP A 902 2.31 10.11 -37.90
N ARG A 903 1.67 10.44 -36.77
CA ARG A 903 0.42 9.79 -36.31
C ARG A 903 -0.74 10.02 -37.28
N LYS A 904 -0.91 11.27 -37.78
CA LYS A 904 -1.90 11.61 -38.82
C LYS A 904 -1.70 10.79 -40.09
N ALA A 905 -0.46 10.67 -40.58
CA ALA A 905 -0.14 9.93 -41.81
C ALA A 905 -0.40 8.41 -41.70
N ARG A 906 -0.49 7.86 -40.48
CA ARG A 906 -0.80 6.45 -40.21
C ARG A 906 -2.26 6.22 -39.76
N HIS A 907 -3.06 7.28 -39.64
CA HIS A 907 -4.41 7.28 -39.06
C HIS A 907 -4.50 6.82 -37.58
N GLU A 908 -3.38 6.84 -36.84
CA GLU A 908 -3.26 6.33 -35.46
C GLU A 908 -3.79 7.34 -34.40
N LEU A 909 -4.79 8.17 -34.73
CA LEU A 909 -5.31 9.25 -33.86
C LEU A 909 -6.59 8.90 -33.06
N GLY A 910 -7.26 7.79 -33.34
CA GLY A 910 -8.57 7.47 -32.76
C GLY A 910 -9.76 8.04 -33.54
N SER A 911 -10.97 7.61 -33.16
CA SER A 911 -12.23 7.98 -33.81
C SER A 911 -12.83 9.26 -33.23
N ASN A 912 -13.01 10.29 -34.07
CA ASN A 912 -13.70 11.53 -33.72
C ASN A 912 -15.23 11.37 -33.68
N GLU A 913 -15.76 10.51 -32.80
CA GLU A 913 -17.20 10.50 -32.50
C GLU A 913 -17.50 11.50 -31.37
N SER A 914 -18.53 12.31 -31.58
CA SER A 914 -18.77 13.56 -30.86
C SER A 914 -19.88 13.45 -29.81
N ASP A 915 -19.72 14.22 -28.73
CA ASP A 915 -20.81 14.77 -27.91
C ASP A 915 -21.83 13.77 -27.34
N SER A 916 -21.36 12.79 -26.57
CA SER A 916 -22.16 12.21 -25.48
C SER A 916 -21.41 12.24 -24.14
N LEU A 917 -22.00 12.92 -23.15
CA LEU A 917 -21.41 13.10 -21.82
C LEU A 917 -21.92 12.01 -20.88
N SER A 918 -21.10 10.99 -20.65
CA SER A 918 -21.18 10.16 -19.43
C SER A 918 -19.85 10.26 -18.68
N SER A 919 -19.84 11.07 -17.62
CA SER A 919 -18.62 11.32 -16.86
C SER A 919 -18.31 10.14 -15.95
N SER A 920 -17.28 9.36 -16.29
CA SER A 920 -16.63 8.45 -15.36
C SER A 920 -15.94 9.25 -14.25
N SER A 921 -16.68 9.58 -13.19
CA SER A 921 -16.12 10.27 -12.03
C SER A 921 -14.99 9.44 -11.41
N CYS A 922 -14.03 10.12 -10.79
CA CYS A 922 -13.06 9.43 -9.93
C CYS A 922 -13.79 8.70 -8.78
N PRO A 923 -13.16 7.74 -8.09
CA PRO A 923 -13.71 7.18 -6.86
C PRO A 923 -14.07 8.28 -5.83
N VAL A 924 -15.01 8.00 -4.92
CA VAL A 924 -15.30 8.86 -3.76
C VAL A 924 -14.23 8.61 -2.68
N ARG A 925 -13.58 9.68 -2.24
CA ARG A 925 -12.16 9.61 -1.87
C ARG A 925 -11.94 10.77 -0.85
N ILE A 926 -11.66 10.47 0.43
CA ILE A 926 -11.83 11.38 1.60
C ILE A 926 -10.74 12.48 1.78
N CYS A 927 -11.06 13.77 1.85
CA CYS A 927 -10.06 14.80 2.20
C CYS A 927 -9.54 14.62 3.61
N VAL A 928 -8.22 14.78 3.81
CA VAL A 928 -7.70 15.08 5.15
C VAL A 928 -6.79 16.28 5.16
N ASP A 929 -7.39 17.33 5.71
CA ASP A 929 -6.93 18.69 5.86
C ASP A 929 -7.27 19.24 7.26
N ALA A 930 -7.65 18.36 8.20
CA ALA A 930 -7.88 18.71 9.60
C ALA A 930 -6.65 19.34 10.26
N HIS A 931 -5.45 18.93 9.83
CA HIS A 931 -4.24 19.63 10.18
C HIS A 931 -4.33 21.08 9.67
N VAL A 932 -4.55 21.30 8.36
CA VAL A 932 -4.63 22.60 7.67
C VAL A 932 -5.55 23.63 8.35
N THR A 933 -6.63 23.21 9.01
CA THR A 933 -7.43 24.15 9.84
C THR A 933 -6.73 24.55 11.14
N ASN A 934 -6.31 23.59 11.98
CA ASN A 934 -5.59 23.87 13.24
C ASN A 934 -4.34 24.75 13.01
N ILE A 935 -3.71 24.49 11.87
CA ILE A 935 -2.55 25.14 11.26
C ILE A 935 -2.75 26.65 11.10
N TYR A 936 -3.83 27.04 10.43
CA TYR A 936 -4.18 28.44 10.22
C TYR A 936 -4.70 29.09 11.50
N ASN A 937 -5.56 28.39 12.24
CA ASN A 937 -6.21 28.90 13.44
C ASN A 937 -5.22 29.55 14.39
N ALA A 938 -4.06 28.92 14.52
CA ALA A 938 -3.10 29.31 15.51
C ALA A 938 -1.91 30.11 14.94
N PHE A 939 -1.57 30.05 13.63
CA PHE A 939 -0.74 31.12 13.03
C PHE A 939 -1.43 32.47 13.15
N THR A 940 -2.75 32.48 13.03
CA THR A 940 -3.58 33.66 13.30
C THR A 940 -3.39 34.18 14.73
N LEU A 941 -3.28 33.29 15.72
CA LEU A 941 -3.07 33.68 17.11
C LEU A 941 -1.65 34.20 17.38
N LEU A 942 -0.61 33.61 16.77
CA LEU A 942 0.75 34.20 16.76
C LEU A 942 0.77 35.60 16.13
N LEU A 943 0.05 35.81 15.02
CA LEU A 943 -0.09 37.11 14.36
C LEU A 943 -0.91 38.10 15.20
N PHE A 944 -1.92 37.64 15.94
CA PHE A 944 -2.66 38.46 16.90
C PHE A 944 -1.77 38.89 18.06
N HIS A 945 -0.95 38.00 18.65
CA HIS A 945 0.01 38.40 19.68
C HIS A 945 1.05 39.39 19.13
N PHE A 946 1.53 39.25 17.89
CA PHE A 946 2.40 40.26 17.28
C PHE A 946 1.71 41.63 17.18
N ARG A 947 0.45 41.67 16.75
CA ARG A 947 -0.35 42.89 16.65
C ARG A 947 -0.59 43.52 18.04
N ASP A 948 -1.14 42.74 18.95
CA ASP A 948 -1.68 43.24 20.23
C ASP A 948 -0.56 43.69 21.18
N ASN A 949 0.59 43.01 21.14
CA ASN A 949 1.83 43.42 21.83
C ASN A 949 2.77 44.29 20.98
N LYS A 950 2.31 44.80 19.83
CA LYS A 950 3.00 45.77 18.95
C LYS A 950 4.44 45.36 18.59
N VAL A 951 4.64 44.08 18.29
CA VAL A 951 5.92 43.53 17.85
C VAL A 951 6.29 44.13 16.48
N SER A 952 7.50 44.68 16.35
CA SER A 952 7.95 45.31 15.11
C SER A 952 8.09 44.29 13.98
N LYS A 953 7.79 44.72 12.74
CA LYS A 953 7.86 43.92 11.50
C LYS A 953 9.14 43.09 11.38
N ASP A 954 10.32 43.68 11.61
CA ASP A 954 11.60 42.96 11.50
C ASP A 954 11.80 41.91 12.60
N ARG A 955 11.29 42.18 13.82
CA ARG A 955 11.27 41.20 14.92
C ARG A 955 10.32 40.04 14.60
N SER A 956 9.13 40.33 14.09
CA SER A 956 8.20 39.29 13.60
C SER A 956 8.82 38.44 12.49
N ILE A 957 9.49 39.05 11.50
CA ILE A 957 10.22 38.32 10.44
C ILE A 957 11.30 37.43 11.05
N LYS A 958 12.15 37.92 11.97
CA LYS A 958 13.18 37.08 12.62
C LYS A 958 12.59 35.94 13.44
N ILE A 959 11.49 36.18 14.13
CA ILE A 959 10.74 35.15 14.87
C ILE A 959 10.14 34.10 13.91
N LEU A 960 9.77 34.48 12.68
CA LEU A 960 9.31 33.58 11.63
C LEU A 960 10.46 32.91 10.86
N GLU A 961 11.63 33.52 10.74
CA GLU A 961 12.82 32.87 10.16
C GLU A 961 13.41 31.83 11.11
N ALA A 962 13.26 32.03 12.43
CA ALA A 962 13.48 31.00 13.43
C ALA A 962 12.47 29.85 13.29
N LEU A 963 11.18 30.15 13.08
CA LEU A 963 10.22 29.12 12.64
C LEU A 963 10.70 28.42 11.39
N LYS A 964 11.15 29.15 10.38
CA LYS A 964 11.68 28.52 9.18
C LYS A 964 12.91 27.67 9.46
N GLY A 965 13.71 27.96 10.47
CA GLY A 965 14.68 27.00 10.99
C GLY A 965 13.99 25.70 11.44
N LEU A 966 12.90 25.79 12.20
CA LEU A 966 12.23 24.67 12.85
C LEU A 966 11.55 23.79 11.84
N LEU A 967 10.81 24.43 10.96
CA LEU A 967 10.46 23.93 9.66
C LEU A 967 11.61 23.20 9.04
N VAL A 968 12.61 23.93 8.57
CA VAL A 968 13.72 23.40 7.79
C VAL A 968 14.60 22.45 8.60
N ASN A 969 14.19 21.93 9.79
CA ASN A 969 14.84 20.90 10.62
C ASN A 969 14.32 19.42 10.58
N LEU A 970 13.31 19.01 9.78
CA LEU A 970 12.72 17.63 9.73
C LEU A 970 12.23 16.84 8.39
N LYS A 971 12.66 16.43 7.14
CA LYS A 971 13.68 16.21 6.00
C LYS A 971 14.96 15.33 5.99
N THR A 972 16.11 15.69 6.57
CA THR A 972 17.44 15.23 6.06
C THR A 972 17.98 13.77 6.24
N THR A 973 17.50 12.95 7.18
CA THR A 973 18.18 11.74 7.74
C THR A 973 17.25 10.48 7.82
N PRO A 974 16.97 9.68 8.93
CA PRO A 974 15.88 8.71 9.54
C PRO A 974 14.29 8.37 9.41
N PHE A 975 13.27 9.29 9.46
CA PHE A 975 11.78 9.35 9.14
C PHE A 975 10.83 8.54 10.02
N LYS A 976 11.36 7.55 10.75
CA LYS A 976 10.63 6.83 11.81
C LYS A 976 11.12 7.31 13.17
N ASN A 977 11.39 8.60 13.13
CA ASN A 977 11.77 9.66 14.03
C ASN A 977 11.47 10.98 13.16
N ARG A 978 11.60 12.28 13.55
CA ARG A 978 12.04 13.54 12.80
C ARG A 978 12.32 14.76 13.74
N SER A 979 13.48 15.45 13.78
CA SER A 979 13.74 16.51 14.80
C SER A 979 15.08 17.35 14.72
N SER A 980 15.46 18.11 15.78
CA SER A 980 16.15 19.47 16.08
C SER A 980 15.61 20.68 17.23
N PHE A 981 16.96 21.20 17.23
CA PHE A 981 17.87 22.21 17.92
C PHE A 981 17.60 23.76 17.77
N PHE A 982 17.29 24.55 18.84
CA PHE A 982 17.06 26.04 18.94
C PHE A 982 16.90 26.60 20.40
N ASP A 983 16.84 27.95 20.59
CA ASP A 983 16.69 28.78 21.81
C ASP A 983 15.57 29.85 21.68
N PRO A 984 14.52 29.94 22.53
CA PRO A 984 13.51 31.01 22.41
C PRO A 984 14.17 32.38 22.59
N THR A 985 15.05 32.42 23.57
CA THR A 985 15.91 33.51 23.98
C THR A 985 16.86 33.97 22.85
N ALA A 986 17.24 33.09 21.91
CA ALA A 986 18.11 33.44 20.78
C ALA A 986 17.37 34.24 19.70
N CYS A 987 16.11 33.89 19.39
CA CYS A 987 15.29 34.69 18.47
C CYS A 987 14.21 35.51 19.17
N GLN A 988 14.54 36.03 20.36
CA GLN A 988 13.88 37.16 21.00
C GLN A 988 12.40 36.91 21.33
N ILE A 989 12.10 35.67 21.73
CA ILE A 989 10.78 35.20 22.15
C ILE A 989 10.66 35.38 23.66
N THR A 990 9.55 35.95 24.12
CA THR A 990 9.25 36.20 25.54
C THR A 990 8.42 35.08 26.14
N GLU A 991 8.32 34.98 27.47
CA GLU A 991 7.44 34.00 28.14
C GLU A 991 5.95 34.21 27.83
N GLU A 992 5.54 35.46 27.59
CA GLU A 992 4.21 35.84 27.08
C GLU A 992 3.97 35.31 25.66
N MET A 993 5.03 35.24 24.86
CA MET A 993 5.07 34.47 23.63
C MET A 993 5.42 33.00 23.89
N MET A 994 5.01 32.38 24.99
CA MET A 994 4.97 30.92 25.13
C MET A 994 3.54 30.47 25.47
N PRO A 995 2.53 31.36 25.34
CA PRO A 995 1.30 31.07 24.55
C PRO A 995 1.28 31.60 23.12
N CYS A 996 2.25 32.43 22.72
CA CYS A 996 2.55 32.71 21.30
C CYS A 996 3.97 32.28 20.86
N ILE A 997 4.39 31.19 21.50
CA ILE A 997 5.07 29.94 21.12
C ILE A 997 4.54 28.91 22.13
N LYS A 998 3.19 28.95 22.21
CA LYS A 998 2.24 27.87 22.51
C LYS A 998 0.79 28.28 22.08
N GLN A 999 0.41 28.54 20.80
CA GLN A 999 -0.89 28.20 20.08
C GLN A 999 -1.01 27.08 18.90
N LEU A 1000 -0.11 26.79 17.88
CA LEU A 1000 0.04 25.78 16.77
C LEU A 1000 1.16 24.58 16.75
N LEU A 1001 2.18 24.34 17.63
CA LEU A 1001 3.23 23.27 17.77
C LEU A 1001 2.62 21.89 18.08
N SER A 1002 1.29 21.79 18.09
CA SER A 1002 0.56 20.53 18.00
C SER A 1002 -0.65 20.58 17.04
N ALA A 1003 -0.73 21.61 16.19
CA ALA A 1003 -1.56 21.64 14.98
C ALA A 1003 -0.94 20.80 13.85
N ILE A 1004 0.37 20.99 13.64
CA ILE A 1004 1.30 19.95 13.15
C ILE A 1004 1.06 18.61 13.79
N SER A 1005 0.74 18.71 15.09
CA SER A 1005 1.00 17.71 16.10
C SER A 1005 2.52 17.61 16.36
N LEU A 1006 3.04 18.07 17.52
CA LEU A 1006 4.37 17.79 18.09
C LEU A 1006 4.34 18.06 19.65
N LYS A 1007 5.24 17.51 20.51
CA LYS A 1007 5.16 17.62 22.01
C LYS A 1007 6.43 18.08 22.90
N GLU A 1008 6.48 19.32 23.40
CA GLU A 1008 7.57 19.95 24.21
C GLU A 1008 7.94 19.18 25.45
N GLU A 1009 9.13 19.47 25.99
CA GLU A 1009 9.39 19.56 27.43
C GLU A 1009 10.38 20.72 27.64
N LEU A 1010 10.25 21.50 28.72
CA LEU A 1010 11.34 22.39 29.11
C LEU A 1010 12.53 21.55 29.59
N LYS A 1011 13.77 21.97 29.31
CA LYS A 1011 14.96 21.44 29.99
C LYS A 1011 15.87 22.55 30.50
N ASN A 1012 16.82 22.08 31.31
CA ASN A 1012 17.58 22.78 32.34
C ASN A 1012 18.53 23.87 31.79
N ASP A 1013 18.55 24.06 30.48
CA ASP A 1013 19.34 24.95 29.66
C ASP A 1013 18.50 26.11 29.07
N GLY A 1014 17.31 26.37 29.63
CA GLY A 1014 16.47 27.54 29.34
C GLY A 1014 15.64 27.41 28.06
N LYS A 1015 15.32 26.17 27.68
CA LYS A 1015 14.99 25.82 26.30
C LYS A 1015 14.26 24.49 26.15
N ILE A 1016 13.83 24.17 24.91
CA ILE A 1016 12.83 23.14 24.56
C ILE A 1016 13.06 22.51 23.17
N PHE A 1017 12.83 21.20 23.04
CA PHE A 1017 12.99 20.38 21.82
C PHE A 1017 11.73 20.39 20.97
N VAL A 1018 11.91 20.00 19.70
CA VAL A 1018 10.86 19.72 18.75
C VAL A 1018 11.11 18.47 17.92
N THR A 1019 10.92 17.31 18.54
CA THR A 1019 10.35 16.20 17.79
C THR A 1019 8.89 16.48 17.67
N LEU A 1020 8.05 15.53 17.98
CA LEU A 1020 6.79 15.27 17.37
C LEU A 1020 5.86 14.73 18.54
N SER A 1021 4.59 14.35 18.35
CA SER A 1021 3.60 13.87 19.32
C SER A 1021 2.78 12.59 18.96
N SER A 1022 2.54 12.19 17.69
CA SER A 1022 1.80 10.94 17.32
C SER A 1022 2.29 10.06 16.11
N ASP A 1023 1.60 9.98 14.95
CA ASP A 1023 1.94 9.14 13.75
C ASP A 1023 2.50 9.81 12.41
N PRO A 1024 3.63 9.35 11.81
CA PRO A 1024 4.45 10.11 10.88
C PRO A 1024 3.88 10.88 9.66
N VAL A 1025 2.69 10.65 9.06
CA VAL A 1025 2.01 11.54 8.04
C VAL A 1025 1.04 12.61 8.58
N ARG A 1026 0.46 12.68 9.79
CA ARG A 1026 -0.17 13.99 10.17
C ARG A 1026 0.89 15.01 10.49
N THR A 1027 2.02 14.52 10.98
CA THR A 1027 3.31 15.10 10.66
C THR A 1027 3.47 15.23 9.14
N SER A 1028 3.87 14.20 8.37
CA SER A 1028 4.42 14.30 7.00
C SER A 1028 3.52 14.89 5.90
N LEU A 1029 2.22 15.08 6.16
CA LEU A 1029 1.23 15.78 5.36
C LEU A 1029 1.23 17.25 5.73
N ALA A 1030 1.13 17.55 7.03
CA ALA A 1030 1.38 18.91 7.51
C ALA A 1030 2.79 19.34 7.14
N LEU A 1031 3.76 18.41 7.03
CA LEU A 1031 5.19 18.64 7.01
C LEU A 1031 5.78 19.35 5.78
N PRO A 1032 5.02 19.46 4.70
CA PRO A 1032 5.17 20.58 3.77
C PRO A 1032 4.39 21.85 4.15
N VAL A 1033 3.12 21.76 4.54
CA VAL A 1033 2.17 22.88 4.76
C VAL A 1033 2.73 24.03 5.61
N ALA A 1034 3.48 23.84 6.71
CA ALA A 1034 4.07 25.02 7.39
C ALA A 1034 5.29 25.60 6.71
N LEU A 1035 6.13 24.82 6.01
CA LEU A 1035 7.18 25.42 5.19
C LEU A 1035 6.49 26.40 4.24
N ASP A 1036 5.45 25.88 3.59
CA ASP A 1036 4.61 26.56 2.64
C ASP A 1036 3.89 27.78 3.25
N VAL A 1037 3.40 27.71 4.50
CA VAL A 1037 2.62 28.77 5.16
C VAL A 1037 3.47 29.79 5.92
N VAL A 1038 4.59 29.40 6.53
CA VAL A 1038 5.56 30.37 7.08
C VAL A 1038 6.24 31.10 5.94
N ASP A 1039 6.60 30.44 4.84
CA ASP A 1039 7.07 31.15 3.66
C ASP A 1039 5.98 32.09 3.10
N GLU A 1040 4.70 31.70 3.11
CA GLU A 1040 3.60 32.60 2.74
C GLU A 1040 3.56 33.85 3.66
N ILE A 1041 3.62 33.68 4.99
CA ILE A 1041 3.63 34.80 5.95
C ILE A 1041 4.90 35.66 5.82
N ILE A 1042 6.09 35.04 5.75
CA ILE A 1042 7.38 35.75 5.61
C ILE A 1042 7.41 36.55 4.32
N ASN A 1043 6.97 35.98 3.20
CA ASN A 1043 6.94 36.68 1.92
C ASN A 1043 5.89 37.80 1.94
N ASN A 1044 4.70 37.57 2.48
CA ASN A 1044 3.68 38.61 2.62
C ASN A 1044 4.18 39.79 3.48
N LEU A 1045 4.86 39.50 4.60
CA LEU A 1045 5.55 40.52 5.41
C LEU A 1045 6.65 41.25 4.61
N LYS A 1046 7.54 40.53 3.94
CA LYS A 1046 8.69 41.14 3.22
C LYS A 1046 8.26 41.99 2.02
N PHE A 1047 7.21 41.61 1.29
CA PHE A 1047 6.84 42.24 0.02
C PHE A 1047 5.66 43.22 0.07
N HIS A 1048 4.90 43.30 1.18
CA HIS A 1048 3.85 44.30 1.36
C HIS A 1048 4.21 45.32 2.44
N GLU A 1049 3.88 46.59 2.21
CA GLU A 1049 4.04 47.68 3.21
C GLU A 1049 2.97 47.64 4.33
N SER A 1050 2.01 46.72 4.22
CA SER A 1050 0.94 46.49 5.21
C SER A 1050 1.47 46.37 6.64
N PRO A 1051 0.81 47.03 7.63
CA PRO A 1051 0.93 46.66 9.04
C PRO A 1051 0.53 45.18 9.25
N ILE A 1052 0.97 44.58 10.36
CA ILE A 1052 0.64 43.20 10.75
C ILE A 1052 -0.89 42.98 10.81
N GLU A 1053 -1.63 44.03 11.15
CA GLU A 1053 -3.10 44.13 11.15
C GLU A 1053 -3.76 43.78 9.80
N ASN A 1054 -3.06 43.95 8.68
CA ASN A 1054 -3.57 43.82 7.32
C ASN A 1054 -2.87 42.69 6.52
N ILE A 1055 -2.31 41.68 7.20
CA ILE A 1055 -1.84 40.46 6.53
C ILE A 1055 -3.07 39.65 6.11
N GLY A 1056 -3.25 39.46 4.80
CA GLY A 1056 -4.25 38.54 4.27
C GLY A 1056 -3.88 37.10 4.61
N PHE A 1057 -4.48 36.55 5.67
CA PHE A 1057 -4.22 35.21 6.18
C PHE A 1057 -5.53 34.44 6.36
N PRO A 1058 -5.54 33.10 6.15
CA PRO A 1058 -6.70 32.24 6.39
C PRO A 1058 -7.43 32.45 7.71
N LYS A 1059 -8.77 32.39 7.67
CA LYS A 1059 -9.65 32.56 8.84
C LYS A 1059 -9.70 31.30 9.72
N THR A 1060 -10.06 31.50 10.99
CA THR A 1060 -10.11 30.45 12.02
C THR A 1060 -11.31 29.49 11.93
N ASN A 1061 -12.20 29.68 10.96
CA ASN A 1061 -13.50 28.99 10.82
C ASN A 1061 -13.57 28.13 9.54
N ARG A 1062 -12.42 27.57 9.13
CA ARG A 1062 -12.27 26.70 7.96
C ARG A 1062 -12.97 25.34 8.17
N LEU A 1063 -13.71 24.86 7.16
CA LEU A 1063 -14.24 23.49 7.07
C LEU A 1063 -13.14 22.50 6.67
N TYR A 1064 -13.17 21.29 7.22
CA TYR A 1064 -12.15 20.25 7.01
C TYR A 1064 -12.72 18.83 7.18
N SER A 1065 -11.90 17.81 6.92
CA SER A 1065 -12.19 16.36 6.98
C SER A 1065 -13.31 15.85 6.06
N GLY A 1066 -13.81 16.66 5.13
CA GLY A 1066 -14.87 16.24 4.22
C GLY A 1066 -14.47 15.11 3.25
N SER A 1067 -15.41 14.60 2.47
CA SER A 1067 -15.09 13.75 1.32
C SER A 1067 -15.10 14.56 0.01
N VAL A 1068 -14.21 14.25 -0.93
CA VAL A 1068 -14.18 14.93 -2.22
C VAL A 1068 -14.21 13.99 -3.42
N LEU A 1069 -15.17 14.27 -4.30
CA LEU A 1069 -15.42 13.61 -5.58
C LEU A 1069 -15.14 14.59 -6.72
N ALA A 1070 -14.57 14.12 -7.83
CA ALA A 1070 -14.17 14.96 -8.96
C ALA A 1070 -14.46 14.29 -10.32
N SER A 1071 -14.50 15.11 -11.37
CA SER A 1071 -14.71 14.71 -12.76
C SER A 1071 -13.59 13.84 -13.34
N GLY A 1072 -12.36 13.95 -12.83
CA GLY A 1072 -11.15 13.33 -13.38
C GLY A 1072 -9.91 13.71 -12.57
N GLU A 1073 -8.85 12.90 -12.64
CA GLU A 1073 -7.60 13.14 -11.91
C GLU A 1073 -6.36 12.57 -12.63
N GLN A 1074 -5.18 13.12 -12.35
CA GLN A 1074 -3.90 12.62 -12.89
C GLN A 1074 -3.21 11.72 -11.88
N LEU A 1075 -3.19 10.40 -12.12
CA LEU A 1075 -2.37 9.50 -11.30
C LEU A 1075 -0.87 9.59 -11.68
N PRO A 1076 0.07 9.37 -10.73
CA PRO A 1076 -0.17 9.18 -9.29
C PRO A 1076 -0.16 10.47 -8.45
N VAL A 1077 0.29 11.62 -9.01
CA VAL A 1077 0.64 12.84 -8.24
C VAL A 1077 -0.39 13.98 -8.28
N GLY A 1078 -1.39 13.92 -9.15
CA GLY A 1078 -2.35 15.00 -9.42
C GLY A 1078 -3.78 14.69 -8.96
N ILE A 1079 -3.93 14.01 -7.82
CA ILE A 1079 -5.23 13.50 -7.33
C ILE A 1079 -6.13 14.57 -6.73
N ALA A 1080 -7.45 14.31 -6.70
CA ALA A 1080 -8.44 15.29 -6.24
C ALA A 1080 -8.32 15.72 -4.76
N THR A 1081 -7.47 15.07 -3.94
CA THR A 1081 -7.17 15.53 -2.57
C THR A 1081 -6.29 16.77 -2.53
N SER A 1082 -5.39 16.91 -3.50
CA SER A 1082 -4.35 17.94 -3.45
C SER A 1082 -4.85 19.31 -3.91
N ALA A 1083 -6.18 19.46 -3.93
CA ALA A 1083 -6.87 20.73 -3.80
C ALA A 1083 -7.11 21.14 -2.33
N PHE A 1084 -6.86 20.29 -1.32
CA PHE A 1084 -7.21 20.52 0.09
C PHE A 1084 -6.08 20.22 1.09
N ASP A 1085 -5.09 19.40 0.73
CA ASP A 1085 -3.96 19.04 1.61
C ASP A 1085 -3.06 20.24 2.01
N GLY A 1086 -3.25 21.40 1.38
CA GLY A 1086 -2.66 22.68 1.79
C GLY A 1086 -1.20 22.89 1.38
N THR A 1087 -0.56 21.90 0.75
CA THR A 1087 0.85 21.99 0.36
C THR A 1087 1.07 22.58 -1.03
N GLN A 1088 2.26 23.17 -1.22
CA GLN A 1088 2.80 23.64 -2.49
C GLN A 1088 3.47 22.53 -3.32
N LEU A 1089 3.68 21.33 -2.75
CA LEU A 1089 4.30 20.20 -3.46
C LEU A 1089 3.37 19.52 -4.45
N TYR A 1090 2.12 19.27 -4.04
CA TYR A 1090 1.11 18.58 -4.83
C TYR A 1090 0.04 19.57 -5.33
N LYS A 1091 -0.87 19.08 -6.18
CA LYS A 1091 -2.01 19.82 -6.73
C LYS A 1091 -3.05 18.83 -7.23
N TRP A 1092 -4.32 19.20 -7.30
CA TRP A 1092 -5.25 18.45 -8.15
C TRP A 1092 -5.01 18.86 -9.61
N GLU A 1093 -4.91 17.88 -10.51
CA GLU A 1093 -4.98 18.09 -11.96
C GLU A 1093 -6.13 17.31 -12.57
N GLU A 1094 -6.93 17.96 -13.41
CA GLU A 1094 -7.94 17.35 -14.27
C GLU A 1094 -7.39 17.30 -15.72
N PRO A 1095 -7.00 16.11 -16.24
CA PRO A 1095 -6.42 15.97 -17.58
C PRO A 1095 -7.30 16.46 -18.72
N ASN A 1096 -8.64 16.44 -18.56
CA ASN A 1096 -9.60 16.82 -19.60
C ASN A 1096 -9.86 18.34 -19.64
N GLY A 1097 -9.36 19.09 -18.65
CA GLY A 1097 -9.52 20.53 -18.59
C GLY A 1097 -10.81 21.03 -17.97
N ALA A 1098 -10.98 22.35 -17.92
CA ALA A 1098 -12.15 22.96 -17.27
C ALA A 1098 -13.51 22.61 -17.91
N LYS A 1099 -13.57 22.12 -19.15
CA LYS A 1099 -14.85 21.83 -19.84
C LYS A 1099 -15.52 20.57 -19.25
N GLY A 1100 -16.35 20.78 -18.23
CA GLY A 1100 -16.96 19.69 -17.45
C GLY A 1100 -16.22 19.39 -16.15
N CYS A 1101 -15.21 20.19 -15.80
CA CYS A 1101 -14.48 20.06 -14.54
C CYS A 1101 -15.38 20.45 -13.36
N TRP A 1102 -15.55 19.52 -12.43
CA TRP A 1102 -16.26 19.78 -11.18
C TRP A 1102 -15.61 19.04 -10.02
N LEU A 1103 -15.82 19.60 -8.83
CA LEU A 1103 -15.34 19.07 -7.57
C LEU A 1103 -16.43 19.26 -6.51
N ILE A 1104 -16.84 18.16 -5.88
CA ILE A 1104 -17.85 18.14 -4.82
C ILE A 1104 -17.16 17.82 -3.51
N TYR A 1105 -17.18 18.77 -2.56
CA TYR A 1105 -16.76 18.60 -1.18
C TYR A 1105 -18.00 18.38 -0.30
N ARG A 1106 -18.12 17.21 0.34
CA ARG A 1106 -19.17 16.89 1.31
C ARG A 1106 -18.62 16.97 2.73
N VAL A 1107 -19.29 17.69 3.62
CA VAL A 1107 -18.96 17.71 5.05
C VAL A 1107 -19.35 16.37 5.68
N LEU A 1108 -18.57 15.87 6.64
CA LEU A 1108 -18.94 14.68 7.41
C LEU A 1108 -20.13 14.96 8.34
N ASP A 1109 -20.70 13.88 8.88
CA ASP A 1109 -21.79 13.86 9.86
C ASP A 1109 -23.10 14.56 9.40
N LYS A 1110 -23.18 14.93 8.13
CA LYS A 1110 -24.27 15.69 7.49
C LYS A 1110 -24.57 17.05 8.16
N GLN A 1111 -23.69 17.53 9.04
CA GLN A 1111 -23.85 18.78 9.77
C GLN A 1111 -23.91 19.96 8.79
N MET A 1112 -24.85 20.87 9.04
CA MET A 1112 -25.23 21.93 8.12
C MET A 1112 -24.51 23.23 8.49
N TYR A 1113 -23.90 23.88 7.50
CA TYR A 1113 -23.09 25.10 7.67
C TYR A 1113 -23.49 26.20 6.67
N GLU A 1114 -23.58 27.45 7.14
CA GLU A 1114 -23.55 28.64 6.27
C GLU A 1114 -22.10 29.00 5.96
N LEU A 1115 -21.72 29.14 4.68
CA LEU A 1115 -20.41 29.68 4.31
C LEU A 1115 -20.38 31.22 4.40
N ASP A 1116 -19.27 31.76 4.92
CA ASP A 1116 -18.96 33.19 4.90
C ASP A 1116 -18.05 33.57 3.71
N SER A 1117 -17.06 32.73 3.42
CA SER A 1117 -16.06 32.94 2.36
C SER A 1117 -15.41 31.62 1.92
N TYR A 1118 -14.58 31.68 0.89
CA TYR A 1118 -13.63 30.62 0.52
C TYR A 1118 -12.37 31.21 -0.10
N ASP A 1119 -11.26 30.48 -0.03
CA ASP A 1119 -10.02 30.78 -0.76
C ASP A 1119 -9.83 29.78 -1.90
N LEU A 1120 -9.18 30.24 -2.97
CA LEU A 1120 -8.52 29.38 -3.96
C LEU A 1120 -7.03 29.74 -4.04
N LYS A 1121 -6.17 28.74 -4.26
CA LYS A 1121 -4.70 28.89 -4.37
C LYS A 1121 -4.18 28.29 -5.68
N SER A 1122 -3.35 29.05 -6.37
CA SER A 1122 -2.66 28.58 -7.59
C SER A 1122 -1.59 27.53 -7.24
N ALA A 1123 -1.44 26.51 -8.09
CA ALA A 1123 -0.48 25.40 -7.92
C ALA A 1123 1.00 25.80 -8.18
N ASN A 1124 1.87 24.84 -8.46
CA ASN A 1124 3.33 25.02 -8.54
C ASN A 1124 3.92 25.46 -9.90
N ASP A 1125 3.27 25.21 -11.04
CA ASP A 1125 3.89 25.35 -12.38
C ASP A 1125 3.11 26.21 -13.39
N VAL A 1126 2.17 25.64 -14.18
CA VAL A 1126 1.68 26.17 -15.47
C VAL A 1126 0.53 27.18 -15.28
N PRO A 1127 0.74 28.52 -15.41
CA PRO A 1127 -0.29 29.51 -15.07
C PRO A 1127 -1.54 29.47 -15.95
N GLU A 1128 -1.42 28.90 -17.14
CA GLU A 1128 -2.49 28.75 -18.13
C GLU A 1128 -3.60 27.82 -17.64
N ARG A 1129 -3.26 26.84 -16.79
CA ARG A 1129 -4.16 25.82 -16.21
C ARG A 1129 -4.93 26.30 -14.97
N ASP A 1130 -4.55 27.44 -14.39
CA ASP A 1130 -5.15 27.95 -13.16
C ASP A 1130 -6.59 28.45 -13.40
N PRO A 1131 -7.51 28.38 -12.43
CA PRO A 1131 -8.91 28.77 -12.59
C PRO A 1131 -9.12 30.26 -12.90
N MET A 1132 -9.96 30.56 -13.89
CA MET A 1132 -10.38 31.93 -14.26
C MET A 1132 -11.87 32.21 -13.97
N GLU A 1133 -12.72 31.18 -14.00
CA GLU A 1133 -14.17 31.31 -13.85
C GLU A 1133 -14.79 30.04 -13.25
N TRP A 1134 -15.65 30.20 -12.26
CA TRP A 1134 -16.31 29.10 -11.56
C TRP A 1134 -17.62 29.51 -10.87
N ILE A 1135 -18.42 28.50 -10.52
CA ILE A 1135 -19.62 28.61 -9.70
C ILE A 1135 -19.40 27.79 -8.43
N LEU A 1136 -19.75 28.36 -7.27
CA LEU A 1136 -19.87 27.62 -6.01
C LEU A 1136 -21.35 27.36 -5.72
N GLU A 1137 -21.72 26.09 -5.65
CA GLU A 1137 -23.05 25.59 -5.36
C GLU A 1137 -23.07 24.90 -3.99
N GLY A 1138 -24.21 24.92 -3.31
CA GLY A 1138 -24.47 24.27 -2.03
C GLY A 1138 -25.66 23.32 -2.12
N SER A 1139 -25.71 22.35 -1.21
CA SER A 1139 -26.78 21.36 -1.11
C SER A 1139 -27.05 20.98 0.35
N SER A 1140 -28.33 20.80 0.67
CA SER A 1140 -28.86 20.36 1.96
C SER A 1140 -29.16 18.86 2.03
N ASP A 1141 -29.32 18.21 0.88
CA ASP A 1141 -29.76 16.82 0.71
C ASP A 1141 -28.61 15.87 0.32
N GLY A 1142 -27.36 16.27 0.56
CA GLY A 1142 -26.16 15.51 0.20
C GLY A 1142 -25.76 15.57 -1.27
N GLY A 1143 -26.49 16.33 -2.11
CA GLY A 1143 -26.13 16.60 -3.51
C GLY A 1143 -27.13 16.09 -4.55
N SER A 1144 -28.37 15.82 -4.15
CA SER A 1144 -29.49 15.50 -5.05
C SER A 1144 -30.05 16.77 -5.70
N SER A 1145 -30.14 17.86 -4.94
CA SER A 1145 -30.44 19.21 -5.42
C SER A 1145 -29.31 20.19 -5.06
N TRP A 1146 -29.20 21.29 -5.83
CA TRP A 1146 -28.10 22.25 -5.72
C TRP A 1146 -28.58 23.69 -5.90
N GLU A 1147 -28.25 24.59 -4.97
CA GLU A 1147 -28.45 26.03 -5.10
C GLU A 1147 -27.12 26.77 -5.31
N VAL A 1148 -27.13 27.94 -5.94
CA VAL A 1148 -25.90 28.72 -6.18
C VAL A 1148 -25.64 29.67 -5.01
N LEU A 1149 -24.46 29.53 -4.38
CA LEU A 1149 -24.00 30.36 -3.27
C LEU A 1149 -23.13 31.54 -3.73
N ASP A 1150 -22.28 31.33 -4.73
CA ASP A 1150 -21.41 32.36 -5.32
C ASP A 1150 -21.05 32.07 -6.79
N ARG A 1151 -20.62 33.12 -7.51
CA ARG A 1151 -20.14 33.08 -8.90
C ARG A 1151 -18.95 34.02 -9.07
N GLN A 1152 -17.84 33.51 -9.61
CA GLN A 1152 -16.65 34.32 -9.91
C GLN A 1152 -16.26 34.17 -11.38
N SER A 1153 -15.77 35.27 -11.96
CA SER A 1153 -15.30 35.31 -13.34
C SER A 1153 -14.11 36.26 -13.48
N SER A 1154 -13.37 36.12 -14.59
CA SER A 1154 -12.22 36.96 -14.94
C SER A 1154 -11.12 37.02 -13.88
N GLN A 1155 -10.99 35.97 -13.08
CA GLN A 1155 -9.95 35.88 -12.05
C GLN A 1155 -8.62 35.49 -12.67
N ILE A 1156 -7.53 36.07 -12.16
CA ILE A 1156 -6.17 35.83 -12.62
C ILE A 1156 -5.31 35.60 -11.39
N PHE A 1157 -4.37 34.64 -11.45
CA PHE A 1157 -3.33 34.47 -10.44
C PHE A 1157 -2.01 35.04 -10.97
N GLU A 1158 -1.52 36.08 -10.33
CA GLU A 1158 -0.39 36.89 -10.81
C GLU A 1158 0.98 36.25 -10.53
N LYS A 1159 1.04 35.28 -9.61
CA LYS A 1159 2.23 34.51 -9.21
C LYS A 1159 1.82 33.07 -8.82
N ARG A 1160 2.76 32.12 -8.85
CA ARG A 1160 2.54 30.78 -8.27
C ARG A 1160 2.28 30.86 -6.77
N PHE A 1161 1.56 29.87 -6.23
CA PHE A 1161 1.18 29.78 -4.81
C PHE A 1161 0.40 30.98 -4.26
N LEU A 1162 -0.07 31.87 -5.13
CA LEU A 1162 -0.92 32.98 -4.73
C LEU A 1162 -2.29 32.46 -4.32
N ARG A 1163 -2.70 32.80 -3.10
CA ARG A 1163 -4.04 32.64 -2.52
C ARG A 1163 -4.91 33.86 -2.85
N LYS A 1164 -6.20 33.65 -3.13
CA LYS A 1164 -7.22 34.72 -3.24
C LYS A 1164 -8.50 34.32 -2.50
N THR A 1165 -9.04 35.26 -1.71
CA THR A 1165 -10.23 35.08 -0.86
C THR A 1165 -11.47 35.71 -1.49
N PHE A 1166 -12.58 34.98 -1.46
CA PHE A 1166 -13.88 35.36 -2.04
C PHE A 1166 -14.97 35.28 -0.97
N LYS A 1167 -15.81 36.32 -0.84
CA LYS A 1167 -16.92 36.33 0.13
C LYS A 1167 -18.17 35.75 -0.51
N VAL A 1168 -18.82 34.80 0.16
CA VAL A 1168 -20.04 34.14 -0.35
C VAL A 1168 -21.22 35.13 -0.35
N GLN A 1169 -21.89 35.24 -1.50
CA GLN A 1169 -22.97 36.19 -1.74
C GLN A 1169 -24.30 35.73 -1.11
N ARG A 1170 -24.70 34.48 -1.35
CA ARG A 1170 -25.94 33.88 -0.84
C ARG A 1170 -25.60 32.82 0.19
N ARG A 1171 -26.14 32.97 1.40
CA ARG A 1171 -25.96 32.02 2.51
C ARG A 1171 -27.16 31.08 2.57
N SER A 1172 -26.84 29.81 2.78
CA SER A 1172 -27.79 28.75 3.07
C SER A 1172 -27.06 27.72 3.94
N ALA A 1173 -27.79 26.98 4.75
CA ALA A 1173 -27.22 25.91 5.56
C ALA A 1173 -27.09 24.65 4.69
N CYS A 1174 -25.87 24.22 4.42
CA CYS A 1174 -25.57 23.12 3.49
C CYS A 1174 -24.58 22.12 4.11
N ASN A 1175 -24.65 20.87 3.67
CA ASN A 1175 -23.72 19.79 4.04
C ASN A 1175 -22.88 19.27 2.85
N ALA A 1176 -23.21 19.69 1.62
CA ALA A 1176 -22.38 19.46 0.45
C ALA A 1176 -22.19 20.75 -0.36
N PHE A 1177 -21.01 20.92 -0.94
CA PHE A 1177 -20.60 22.08 -1.71
C PHE A 1177 -19.95 21.63 -3.03
N ARG A 1178 -20.28 22.27 -4.14
CA ARG A 1178 -19.74 21.94 -5.47
C ARG A 1178 -19.12 23.15 -6.13
N PHE A 1179 -17.84 23.05 -6.45
CA PHE A 1179 -17.22 23.91 -7.45
C PHE A 1179 -17.49 23.33 -8.84
N ARG A 1180 -18.02 24.16 -9.75
CA ARG A 1180 -18.01 23.88 -11.19
C ARG A 1180 -17.08 24.90 -11.84
N PHE A 1181 -15.91 24.44 -12.26
CA PHE A 1181 -14.95 25.27 -12.96
C PHE A 1181 -15.37 25.35 -14.42
N LEU A 1182 -15.47 26.57 -14.95
CA LEU A 1182 -15.99 26.81 -16.31
C LEU A 1182 -14.86 27.11 -17.30
N ARG A 1183 -13.76 27.71 -16.82
CA ARG A 1183 -12.65 28.18 -17.65
C ARG A 1183 -11.34 28.27 -16.87
N VAL A 1184 -10.26 27.76 -17.45
CA VAL A 1184 -8.87 28.06 -17.04
C VAL A 1184 -8.39 29.37 -17.68
N ARG A 1185 -7.25 29.90 -17.24
CA ARG A 1185 -6.66 31.16 -17.72
C ARG A 1185 -6.40 31.19 -19.23
N ASP A 1186 -5.82 30.14 -19.82
CA ASP A 1186 -5.66 30.02 -21.28
C ASP A 1186 -5.85 28.57 -21.77
N PRO A 1187 -7.10 28.19 -22.10
CA PRO A 1187 -7.42 26.84 -22.57
C PRO A 1187 -6.90 26.55 -23.99
N ASN A 1188 -6.40 27.54 -24.73
CA ASN A 1188 -5.80 27.34 -26.06
C ASN A 1188 -4.33 26.95 -25.96
N SER A 1189 -3.62 27.46 -24.94
CA SER A 1189 -2.22 27.11 -24.64
C SER A 1189 -2.13 25.81 -23.85
N ASN A 1190 -2.95 25.64 -22.79
CA ASN A 1190 -3.06 24.37 -22.08
C ASN A 1190 -4.50 24.16 -21.59
N SER A 1191 -5.18 23.14 -22.12
CA SER A 1191 -6.57 22.86 -21.76
C SER A 1191 -6.73 22.30 -20.35
N ARG A 1192 -5.71 21.56 -19.82
CA ARG A 1192 -5.75 20.90 -18.51
C ARG A 1192 -6.09 21.91 -17.41
N PHE A 1193 -6.81 21.44 -16.39
CA PHE A 1193 -7.13 22.24 -15.21
C PHE A 1193 -6.21 21.84 -14.06
N GLN A 1194 -5.82 22.81 -13.23
CA GLN A 1194 -5.15 22.52 -11.96
C GLN A 1194 -5.54 23.49 -10.85
N ILE A 1195 -5.38 23.06 -9.59
CA ILE A 1195 -5.46 23.94 -8.43
C ILE A 1195 -4.61 23.39 -7.27
N GLY A 1196 -3.97 24.29 -6.51
CA GLY A 1196 -3.06 23.96 -5.40
C GLY A 1196 -3.59 24.39 -4.03
N GLY A 1197 -4.91 24.47 -3.88
CA GLY A 1197 -5.57 24.78 -2.61
C GLY A 1197 -6.97 25.37 -2.76
N ILE A 1198 -7.86 24.93 -1.88
CA ILE A 1198 -9.25 25.34 -1.69
C ILE A 1198 -9.48 25.33 -0.18
N ASP A 1199 -9.89 26.46 0.38
CA ASP A 1199 -10.26 26.57 1.79
C ASP A 1199 -11.70 27.10 1.88
N LEU A 1200 -12.64 26.33 2.44
CA LEU A 1200 -14.02 26.78 2.67
C LEU A 1200 -14.16 27.31 4.10
N TYR A 1201 -14.80 28.46 4.32
CA TYR A 1201 -14.98 29.05 5.66
C TYR A 1201 -16.45 29.16 6.04
N ALA A 1202 -16.82 28.53 7.16
CA ALA A 1202 -18.12 28.69 7.77
C ALA A 1202 -18.26 30.05 8.46
N LYS A 1203 -19.50 30.51 8.63
CA LYS A 1203 -19.86 31.63 9.50
C LYS A 1203 -19.63 31.23 10.97
N SER A 1204 -18.88 32.04 11.71
CA SER A 1204 -18.73 31.88 13.16
C SER A 1204 -20.07 32.05 13.88
N SER A 1205 -20.24 31.32 14.99
CA SER A 1205 -21.34 31.50 15.95
C SER A 1205 -21.24 32.84 16.69
#